data_AF-A0A1Y5RKL5-F1
#
_entry.id   AF-A0A1Y5RKL5-F1
#
_cell.length_a   1.000
_cell.length_b   1.000
_cell.length_c   1.000
_cell.angle_alpha   90.00
_cell.angle_beta   90.00
_cell.angle_gamma   90.00
#
_symmetry.space_group_name_H-M   'P 1'
#
loop_
_entity.id
_entity.type
_entity.pdbx_description
1 polymer ?
#
loop_
_entity_poly.entity_id
_entity_poly.type
_entity_poly.pdbx_seq_one_letter_code
_entity_poly.pdbx_strand_id
1 'polypeptide(L)'
;MKRLLSAVFIFAAGMATAEDFAANDVSILLEAPLLSSDARVALPEVIFPSALSAGAGAVVAAVNGMPTAVEQIDASLFTERRDQLHVSSIRIDPGAPGLHSNFGPLGRNLQIRLVAQPVTFQGDKARIADEAIHLVYTFGENPAAETPVCRFRVLPEQSDIDAFKAALDALADIRDELAGVGVDTAGKPLGVHPAFGQPDAAQLMATRLSTFLTTHLKPERLSAVSIAGIPPGAPEPWVFLALQKQGDKLLPVPGPAIAQSATDPKQGNFQQMLSFAFKRDGEVVPPGVTRNNLPVDCLANFMFPPVGLPQPDAGQGVSTSVLFGPGANTPERASVIGNVIADPAVSHFFNTDCVSCHTETRREIDAGPDEVAVAARIAADEQIAVDDLPRSPDGMDSTLDHWNVRAFGWFPGFPQTNGRAHATVVRRTARETAEVVACLNEGDWTKLDQPCLSEDHTQYMDQGWSHDIRRLYYHTSQGGEIMPLTWFLALRAHDADVPFSAPSNLGRYGLLPSPTDGHNPHGLPVGFATTQTDRGLQVSLNCAVCHSADVGINGEFFRVDGAPSSFDFDSFGQDLARVVRDTGQMRPGPDGDFVPTDGFLAFMGRLALIDPAEMSDPAAFTAKYLSFASEFSGQMAQRSPLHPSGPGRVDALTQIVNAVAVKDLGEAGNLATPRAPTSYPSLWMAEDLEFVQWNLAVADPFSRNLGQALGVFGSVKLSGPDLFKSSADTEALEDYERWITDLTPPAWPEDLLGPIDVTLAEQGRDLFAASCEGCHNAPPYRTTDPDENLRGDQFIRVKPVPAAVVGTDGEYTRAFTGRWAKTRTLSTEADLPSVVPSVRLLQTVVGSVVRKALGAEAGAKMRLRPADHSDCAVTEGTPRPCAYKPPMLGAALKAGPLVGIWATGPYLHNGSVRTVYQVISPPDTREPVFFVGDRRLDAKRMGFASTKTDDAYRFDTSIPGNGNGGHVFWDTPFTHDEKMAIIEYLKDPDRFPIDRQ
;
A
#
# COMPACT_ATOMS: atom_id res chain seq x y z
N MET A 1 -31.98 65.02 32.13
CA MET A 1 -30.82 64.16 32.47
C MET A 1 -31.12 62.78 31.91
N LYS A 2 -30.75 62.40 30.68
CA LYS A 2 -29.41 62.11 30.10
C LYS A 2 -28.58 61.09 30.92
N ARG A 3 -28.38 59.91 30.30
CA ARG A 3 -27.44 58.81 30.58
C ARG A 3 -27.79 57.87 31.75
N LEU A 4 -28.17 56.63 31.44
CA LEU A 4 -27.36 55.41 31.64
C LEU A 4 -28.23 54.18 31.30
N LEU A 5 -27.95 53.53 30.19
CA LEU A 5 -28.29 52.12 29.92
C LEU A 5 -27.35 51.66 28.81
N SER A 6 -26.20 51.15 29.24
CA SER A 6 -25.27 50.40 28.41
C SER A 6 -25.67 48.94 28.53
N ALA A 7 -26.10 48.33 27.42
CA ALA A 7 -26.07 46.88 27.24
C ALA A 7 -25.41 46.63 25.89
N VAL A 8 -24.20 46.08 25.99
CA VAL A 8 -23.31 45.66 24.93
C VAL A 8 -23.96 44.45 24.23
N PHE A 9 -24.33 44.59 22.96
CA PHE A 9 -24.53 43.46 22.05
C PHE A 9 -23.21 43.21 21.33
N ILE A 10 -22.53 42.13 21.69
CA ILE A 10 -21.36 41.61 21.00
C ILE A 10 -21.85 40.88 19.73
N PHE A 11 -21.21 41.21 18.61
CA PHE A 11 -21.29 40.51 17.34
C PHE A 11 -20.93 39.03 17.52
N ALA A 12 -21.85 38.13 17.16
CA ALA A 12 -21.51 36.77 16.77
C ALA A 12 -21.50 36.73 15.24
N ALA A 13 -20.36 37.06 14.63
CA ALA A 13 -20.06 36.61 13.29
C ALA A 13 -19.54 35.18 13.45
N GLY A 14 -20.39 34.19 13.12
CA GLY A 14 -19.93 32.82 12.97
C GLY A 14 -18.92 32.78 11.84
N MET A 15 -17.73 32.26 12.10
CA MET A 15 -16.84 31.79 11.04
C MET A 15 -17.59 30.64 10.35
N ALA A 16 -18.09 30.88 9.13
CA ALA A 16 -18.53 29.78 8.28
C ALA A 16 -17.29 28.91 8.02
N THR A 17 -17.39 27.63 8.35
CA THR A 17 -16.42 26.64 7.92
C THR A 17 -16.45 26.60 6.39
N ALA A 18 -15.30 26.69 5.72
CA ALA A 18 -15.23 26.54 4.28
C ALA A 18 -15.83 25.17 3.90
N GLU A 19 -16.79 25.15 2.98
CA GLU A 19 -17.35 23.88 2.48
C GLU A 19 -16.31 23.16 1.61
N ASP A 20 -16.37 21.82 1.62
CA ASP A 20 -15.49 20.95 0.83
C ASP A 20 -15.77 21.06 -0.68
N PHE A 21 -14.76 20.79 -1.52
CA PHE A 21 -14.95 20.74 -2.96
C PHE A 21 -15.68 19.46 -3.40
N ALA A 22 -16.58 19.57 -4.37
CA ALA A 22 -17.19 18.46 -5.09
C ALA A 22 -16.52 18.24 -6.46
N ALA A 23 -16.80 17.10 -7.10
CA ALA A 23 -16.19 16.72 -8.38
C ALA A 23 -16.38 17.79 -9.49
N ASN A 24 -17.58 18.38 -9.59
CA ASN A 24 -17.88 19.40 -10.59
C ASN A 24 -17.23 20.77 -10.28
N ASP A 25 -16.71 21.01 -9.06
CA ASP A 25 -16.03 22.26 -8.72
C ASP A 25 -14.57 22.29 -9.24
N VAL A 26 -13.96 21.11 -9.37
CA VAL A 26 -12.53 20.96 -9.72
C VAL A 26 -12.30 20.31 -11.08
N SER A 27 -13.30 19.59 -11.60
CA SER A 27 -13.38 19.12 -12.98
C SER A 27 -14.64 19.70 -13.63
N ILE A 28 -14.49 20.88 -14.23
CA ILE A 28 -15.58 21.69 -14.74
C ILE A 28 -15.78 21.36 -16.23
N LEU A 29 -16.89 20.73 -16.56
CA LEU A 29 -17.33 20.51 -17.94
C LEU A 29 -18.43 21.52 -18.31
N LEU A 30 -18.23 22.24 -19.42
CA LEU A 30 -19.21 23.20 -19.91
C LEU A 30 -20.20 22.51 -20.85
N GLU A 31 -21.44 23.00 -20.88
CA GLU A 31 -22.42 22.60 -21.88
C GLU A 31 -22.00 23.07 -23.29
N ALA A 32 -22.24 22.25 -24.29
CA ALA A 32 -21.96 22.59 -25.68
C ALA A 32 -22.95 23.68 -26.15
N PRO A 33 -22.47 24.83 -26.67
CA PRO A 33 -23.38 25.87 -27.14
C PRO A 33 -24.18 25.36 -28.35
N LEU A 34 -25.48 25.60 -28.35
CA LEU A 34 -26.40 25.34 -29.46
C LEU A 34 -26.69 26.62 -30.25
N LEU A 35 -26.85 27.73 -29.52
CA LEU A 35 -27.19 29.05 -30.04
C LEU A 35 -26.08 30.07 -29.77
N SER A 36 -26.06 31.17 -30.52
CA SER A 36 -25.09 32.25 -30.35
C SER A 36 -25.27 33.01 -29.02
N SER A 37 -26.46 32.90 -28.42
CA SER A 37 -26.78 33.43 -27.09
C SER A 37 -26.32 32.55 -25.93
N ASP A 38 -25.95 31.30 -26.17
CA ASP A 38 -25.64 30.36 -25.08
C ASP A 38 -24.33 30.76 -24.38
N ALA A 39 -24.33 30.56 -23.05
CA ALA A 39 -23.19 30.85 -22.20
C ALA A 39 -21.98 30.02 -22.63
N ARG A 40 -20.84 30.68 -22.82
CA ARG A 40 -19.58 30.06 -23.28
C ARG A 40 -18.39 30.90 -22.87
N VAL A 41 -17.21 30.28 -22.83
CA VAL A 41 -15.95 30.93 -22.48
C VAL A 41 -15.02 30.90 -23.69
N ALA A 42 -14.84 32.05 -24.35
CA ALA A 42 -13.85 32.16 -25.43
C ALA A 42 -12.43 32.03 -24.86
N LEU A 43 -11.50 31.41 -25.58
CA LEU A 43 -10.12 31.25 -25.14
C LEU A 43 -9.43 32.62 -25.05
N PRO A 44 -9.06 33.12 -23.85
CA PRO A 44 -8.55 34.49 -23.71
C PRO A 44 -7.20 34.69 -24.41
N GLU A 45 -7.03 35.82 -25.10
CA GLU A 45 -5.75 36.19 -25.74
C GLU A 45 -4.60 36.30 -24.73
N VAL A 46 -4.91 36.70 -23.50
CA VAL A 46 -3.91 36.87 -22.43
C VAL A 46 -3.32 35.54 -21.93
N ILE A 47 -4.02 34.41 -22.04
CA ILE A 47 -3.54 33.12 -21.53
C ILE A 47 -2.90 32.25 -22.63
N PHE A 48 -3.31 32.44 -23.88
CA PHE A 48 -2.74 31.79 -25.05
C PHE A 48 -2.64 32.80 -26.20
N PRO A 49 -1.59 33.64 -26.20
CA PRO A 49 -1.45 34.73 -27.17
C PRO A 49 -1.23 34.23 -28.59
N SER A 50 -1.64 35.02 -29.57
CA SER A 50 -1.52 34.71 -31.01
C SER A 50 -0.10 34.31 -31.42
N ALA A 51 0.94 34.94 -30.83
CA ALA A 51 2.33 34.59 -31.11
C ALA A 51 2.70 33.17 -30.64
N LEU A 52 2.24 32.77 -29.45
CA LEU A 52 2.48 31.44 -28.89
C LEU A 52 1.66 30.38 -29.62
N SER A 53 0.40 30.72 -29.96
CA SER A 53 -0.47 29.89 -30.80
C SER A 53 0.15 29.64 -32.17
N ALA A 54 0.60 30.69 -32.88
CA ALA A 54 1.29 30.54 -34.16
C ALA A 54 2.58 29.72 -34.04
N GLY A 55 3.30 29.81 -32.92
CA GLY A 55 4.45 28.95 -32.60
C GLY A 55 4.07 27.47 -32.53
N ALA A 56 2.95 27.14 -31.87
CA ALA A 56 2.42 25.77 -31.86
C ALA A 56 2.06 25.30 -33.28
N GLY A 57 1.36 26.14 -34.04
CA GLY A 57 0.99 25.86 -35.44
C GLY A 57 2.21 25.59 -36.35
N ALA A 58 3.30 26.33 -36.16
CA ALA A 58 4.55 26.10 -36.90
C ALA A 58 5.18 24.74 -36.59
N VAL A 59 5.11 24.29 -35.33
CA VAL A 59 5.58 22.95 -34.93
C VAL A 59 4.70 21.86 -35.54
N VAL A 60 3.38 22.01 -35.49
CA VAL A 60 2.43 21.09 -36.13
C VAL A 60 2.71 20.96 -37.63
N ALA A 61 2.89 22.09 -38.33
CA ALA A 61 3.22 22.10 -39.75
C ALA A 61 4.56 21.41 -40.05
N ALA A 62 5.56 21.56 -39.17
CA ALA A 62 6.83 20.88 -39.30
C ALA A 62 6.70 19.36 -39.12
N VAL A 63 5.92 18.90 -38.15
CA VAL A 63 5.65 17.47 -37.91
C VAL A 63 4.84 16.86 -39.06
N ASN A 64 3.82 17.57 -39.59
CA ASN A 64 3.07 17.16 -40.77
C ASN A 64 3.94 16.95 -42.02
N GLY A 65 5.11 17.62 -42.09
CA GLY A 65 6.07 17.48 -43.19
C GLY A 65 7.05 16.30 -43.03
N MET A 66 7.02 15.59 -41.90
CA MET A 66 7.86 14.42 -41.67
C MET A 66 7.36 13.19 -42.45
N PRO A 67 8.23 12.28 -42.90
CA PRO A 67 7.79 11.07 -43.59
C PRO A 67 7.14 10.07 -42.61
N THR A 68 5.82 10.16 -42.40
CA THR A 68 5.08 9.29 -41.46
C THR A 68 3.89 8.60 -42.14
N ALA A 69 3.41 7.50 -41.58
CA ALA A 69 2.18 6.84 -41.98
C ALA A 69 0.91 7.52 -41.40
N VAL A 70 1.10 8.49 -40.51
CA VAL A 70 0.08 9.29 -39.84
C VAL A 70 -0.40 10.44 -40.73
N GLU A 71 -1.70 10.74 -40.71
CA GLU A 71 -2.30 11.84 -41.47
C GLU A 71 -1.98 13.22 -40.88
N GLN A 72 -2.22 14.28 -41.66
CA GLN A 72 -1.90 15.66 -41.27
C GLN A 72 -2.94 16.26 -40.33
N ILE A 73 -2.48 17.08 -39.37
CA ILE A 73 -3.35 17.94 -38.55
C ILE A 73 -3.58 19.29 -39.26
N ASP A 74 -4.80 19.82 -39.27
CA ASP A 74 -5.08 21.19 -39.74
C ASP A 74 -4.39 22.24 -38.83
N ALA A 75 -3.21 22.72 -39.26
CA ALA A 75 -2.44 23.72 -38.53
C ALA A 75 -3.12 25.11 -38.47
N SER A 76 -4.14 25.38 -39.31
CA SER A 76 -4.88 26.65 -39.30
C SER A 76 -5.64 26.87 -37.98
N LEU A 77 -5.89 25.79 -37.22
CA LEU A 77 -6.42 25.81 -35.85
C LEU A 77 -5.67 26.79 -34.94
N PHE A 78 -4.37 26.95 -35.17
CA PHE A 78 -3.47 27.76 -34.36
C PHE A 78 -3.23 29.17 -34.89
N THR A 79 -3.68 29.47 -36.11
CA THR A 79 -3.49 30.76 -36.77
C THR A 79 -4.85 31.37 -37.13
N GLU A 80 -5.37 31.07 -38.32
CA GLU A 80 -6.58 31.67 -38.87
C GLU A 80 -7.84 31.34 -38.07
N ARG A 81 -7.86 30.20 -37.37
CA ARG A 81 -9.02 29.70 -36.64
C ARG A 81 -8.86 29.83 -35.11
N ARG A 82 -7.80 30.48 -34.61
CA ARG A 82 -7.54 30.64 -33.17
C ARG A 82 -8.71 31.29 -32.43
N ASP A 83 -9.33 32.29 -33.04
CA ASP A 83 -10.46 33.02 -32.43
C ASP A 83 -11.76 32.21 -32.40
N GLN A 84 -11.78 31.02 -33.00
CA GLN A 84 -12.89 30.07 -32.88
C GLN A 84 -12.79 29.23 -31.60
N LEU A 85 -11.64 29.23 -30.92
CA LEU A 85 -11.40 28.38 -29.75
C LEU A 85 -12.20 28.85 -28.54
N HIS A 86 -13.02 27.96 -28.00
CA HIS A 86 -13.76 28.14 -26.75
C HIS A 86 -13.40 27.03 -25.77
N VAL A 87 -13.30 27.37 -24.50
CA VAL A 87 -13.02 26.41 -23.42
C VAL A 87 -14.24 25.50 -23.26
N SER A 88 -14.01 24.20 -23.39
CA SER A 88 -14.99 23.13 -23.20
C SER A 88 -14.91 22.53 -21.81
N SER A 89 -13.71 22.48 -21.22
CA SER A 89 -13.51 21.94 -19.88
C SER A 89 -12.27 22.51 -19.19
N ILE A 90 -12.27 22.50 -17.85
CA ILE A 90 -11.18 22.91 -16.97
C ILE A 90 -10.97 21.82 -15.92
N ARG A 91 -9.72 21.48 -15.62
CA ARG A 91 -9.35 20.55 -14.55
C ARG A 91 -8.27 21.13 -13.65
N ILE A 92 -8.49 21.00 -12.36
CA ILE A 92 -7.53 21.33 -11.31
C ILE A 92 -6.78 20.07 -10.92
N ASP A 93 -5.46 20.15 -10.84
CA ASP A 93 -4.60 19.00 -10.56
C ASP A 93 -3.48 19.41 -9.58
N PRO A 94 -3.63 19.13 -8.27
CA PRO A 94 -2.65 19.46 -7.25
C PRO A 94 -1.45 18.50 -7.20
N GLY A 95 -1.32 17.53 -8.12
CA GLY A 95 -0.24 16.56 -8.03
C GLY A 95 0.11 15.80 -9.29
N ALA A 96 0.04 16.43 -10.46
CA ALA A 96 0.54 15.84 -11.70
C ALA A 96 2.00 15.37 -11.54
N PRO A 97 2.41 14.18 -12.06
CA PRO A 97 1.66 13.30 -12.96
C PRO A 97 0.56 12.45 -12.30
N GLY A 98 0.48 12.36 -10.98
CA GLY A 98 -0.56 11.61 -10.29
C GLY A 98 -0.42 11.71 -8.77
N LEU A 99 -1.54 11.50 -8.06
CA LEU A 99 -1.62 11.74 -6.61
C LEU A 99 -1.25 10.51 -5.76
N HIS A 100 -1.19 9.34 -6.40
CA HIS A 100 -0.81 8.06 -5.80
C HIS A 100 0.67 7.98 -5.42
N SER A 101 1.04 7.17 -4.42
CA SER A 101 2.43 7.13 -3.91
C SER A 101 3.43 6.58 -4.93
N ASN A 102 2.95 5.80 -5.90
CA ASN A 102 3.71 5.35 -7.08
C ASN A 102 4.40 6.50 -7.84
N PHE A 103 3.89 7.73 -7.74
CA PHE A 103 4.48 8.91 -8.38
C PHE A 103 5.43 9.69 -7.46
N GLY A 104 5.63 9.26 -6.21
CA GLY A 104 6.54 9.89 -5.24
C GLY A 104 7.94 10.22 -5.79
N PRO A 105 8.61 9.31 -6.51
CA PRO A 105 9.91 9.61 -7.14
C PRO A 105 9.88 10.73 -8.19
N LEU A 106 8.72 11.03 -8.77
CA LEU A 106 8.52 12.08 -9.79
C LEU A 106 8.19 13.44 -9.16
N GLY A 107 7.80 13.47 -7.88
CA GLY A 107 7.28 14.67 -7.20
C GLY A 107 5.90 15.08 -7.72
N ARG A 108 5.33 16.15 -7.15
CA ARG A 108 4.01 16.67 -7.51
C ARG A 108 4.10 18.06 -8.12
N ASN A 109 3.49 18.23 -9.29
CA ASN A 109 3.31 19.51 -9.95
C ASN A 109 1.89 20.04 -9.70
N LEU A 110 1.79 21.31 -9.34
CA LEU A 110 0.52 22.02 -9.28
C LEU A 110 0.14 22.49 -10.69
N GLN A 111 -1.01 22.04 -11.19
CA GLN A 111 -1.44 22.29 -12.56
C GLN A 111 -2.91 22.72 -12.67
N ILE A 112 -3.17 23.58 -13.65
CA ILE A 112 -4.51 23.84 -14.17
C ILE A 112 -4.49 23.49 -15.65
N ARG A 113 -5.41 22.64 -16.07
CA ARG A 113 -5.53 22.13 -17.44
C ARG A 113 -6.85 22.60 -18.04
N LEU A 114 -6.84 22.93 -19.32
CA LEU A 114 -8.05 23.27 -20.05
C LEU A 114 -8.06 22.65 -21.44
N VAL A 115 -9.27 22.25 -21.87
CA VAL A 115 -9.54 21.77 -23.23
C VAL A 115 -10.31 22.85 -23.97
N ALA A 116 -9.81 23.28 -25.13
CA ALA A 116 -10.49 24.25 -25.99
C ALA A 116 -10.79 23.67 -27.37
N GLN A 117 -11.96 23.98 -27.91
CA GLN A 117 -12.47 23.45 -29.19
C GLN A 117 -13.02 24.57 -30.08
N PRO A 118 -12.94 24.44 -31.42
CA PRO A 118 -13.47 25.44 -32.34
C PRO A 118 -14.99 25.47 -32.34
N VAL A 119 -15.56 26.67 -32.18
CA VAL A 119 -16.98 26.95 -32.35
C VAL A 119 -17.15 27.99 -33.45
N THR A 120 -17.97 27.66 -34.44
CA THR A 120 -18.37 28.57 -35.50
C THR A 120 -19.87 28.81 -35.46
N PHE A 121 -20.33 29.96 -35.95
CA PHE A 121 -21.75 30.31 -35.96
C PHE A 121 -22.25 30.45 -37.39
N GLN A 122 -23.31 29.71 -37.73
CA GLN A 122 -24.03 29.86 -39.00
C GLN A 122 -25.41 30.47 -38.71
N GLY A 123 -25.50 31.79 -38.82
CA GLY A 123 -26.62 32.53 -38.25
C GLY A 123 -26.57 32.43 -36.72
N ASP A 124 -27.67 32.00 -36.10
CA ASP A 124 -27.75 31.82 -34.64
C ASP A 124 -27.30 30.44 -34.17
N LYS A 125 -27.07 29.47 -35.08
CA LYS A 125 -26.71 28.10 -34.69
C LYS A 125 -25.19 27.95 -34.54
N ALA A 126 -24.76 27.40 -33.41
CA ALA A 126 -23.39 27.00 -33.17
C ALA A 126 -23.05 25.68 -33.88
N ARG A 127 -21.79 25.55 -34.31
CA ARG A 127 -21.19 24.32 -34.85
C ARG A 127 -19.84 24.11 -34.20
N ILE A 128 -19.67 22.93 -33.60
CA ILE A 128 -18.45 22.51 -32.93
C ILE A 128 -17.66 21.61 -33.88
N ALA A 129 -16.37 21.88 -34.03
CA ALA A 129 -15.48 21.01 -34.80
C ALA A 129 -14.95 19.88 -33.92
N ASP A 130 -14.70 18.70 -34.50
CA ASP A 130 -14.12 17.57 -33.79
C ASP A 130 -12.59 17.70 -33.65
N GLU A 131 -12.15 18.88 -33.20
CA GLU A 131 -10.76 19.24 -32.96
C GLU A 131 -10.65 19.79 -31.55
N ALA A 132 -9.59 19.44 -30.83
CA ALA A 132 -9.36 19.93 -29.49
C ALA A 132 -7.88 20.25 -29.25
N ILE A 133 -7.64 21.30 -28.46
CA ILE A 133 -6.33 21.58 -27.88
C ILE A 133 -6.41 21.50 -26.36
N HIS A 134 -5.40 20.89 -25.75
CA HIS A 134 -5.23 20.85 -24.31
C HIS A 134 -4.11 21.82 -23.95
N LEU A 135 -4.37 22.74 -23.04
CA LEU A 135 -3.38 23.69 -22.53
C LEU A 135 -3.12 23.36 -21.06
N VAL A 136 -1.84 23.13 -20.72
CA VAL A 136 -1.41 22.77 -19.37
C VAL A 136 -0.63 23.94 -18.78
N TYR A 137 -1.11 24.49 -17.66
CA TYR A 137 -0.46 25.55 -16.92
C TYR A 137 0.12 24.97 -15.63
N THR A 138 1.44 24.99 -15.50
CA THR A 138 2.14 24.50 -14.31
C THR A 138 2.56 25.68 -13.43
N PHE A 139 2.32 25.57 -12.12
CA PHE A 139 2.71 26.56 -11.12
C PHE A 139 4.10 26.19 -10.60
N GLY A 140 5.12 26.89 -11.11
CA GLY A 140 6.54 26.71 -10.82
C GLY A 140 7.41 26.69 -12.08
N GLU A 141 8.72 26.90 -11.93
CA GLU A 141 9.67 26.91 -13.04
C GLU A 141 10.32 25.53 -13.29
N ASN A 142 10.49 25.17 -14.56
CA ASN A 142 11.25 23.98 -14.94
C ASN A 142 12.74 24.30 -14.82
N PRO A 143 13.49 23.73 -13.85
CA PRO A 143 14.86 24.15 -13.61
C PRO A 143 15.72 23.89 -14.85
N ALA A 144 16.41 24.94 -15.30
CA ALA A 144 17.41 24.82 -16.33
C ALA A 144 18.58 23.94 -15.81
N ALA A 145 18.73 22.76 -16.43
CA ALA A 145 19.99 22.03 -16.60
C ALA A 145 20.58 21.14 -15.46
N GLU A 146 19.96 20.94 -14.28
CA GLU A 146 20.65 20.19 -13.19
C GLU A 146 19.97 18.94 -12.59
N THR A 147 18.86 18.41 -13.12
CA THR A 147 18.32 17.10 -12.67
C THR A 147 18.53 15.99 -13.70
N PRO A 148 19.20 14.87 -13.37
CA PRO A 148 19.75 13.97 -14.38
C PRO A 148 18.77 12.98 -15.04
N VAL A 149 17.48 12.93 -14.70
CA VAL A 149 16.66 11.77 -15.14
C VAL A 149 15.15 12.02 -15.35
N CYS A 150 14.56 13.20 -15.08
CA CYS A 150 13.14 13.43 -15.42
C CYS A 150 12.83 14.92 -15.65
N ARG A 151 12.73 15.36 -16.91
CA ARG A 151 12.55 16.78 -17.28
C ARG A 151 11.15 17.36 -16.99
N PHE A 152 10.28 16.60 -16.33
CA PHE A 152 8.88 16.96 -16.04
C PHE A 152 8.64 17.35 -14.58
N ARG A 153 9.61 17.15 -13.68
CA ARG A 153 9.48 17.60 -12.29
C ARG A 153 9.72 19.11 -12.22
N VAL A 154 8.71 19.84 -11.77
CA VAL A 154 8.81 21.24 -11.37
C VAL A 154 8.95 21.27 -9.85
N LEU A 155 9.74 22.21 -9.33
CA LEU A 155 9.84 22.44 -7.89
C LEU A 155 9.10 23.76 -7.60
N PRO A 156 7.81 23.71 -7.19
CA PRO A 156 7.07 24.94 -6.90
C PRO A 156 7.67 25.62 -5.67
N GLU A 157 7.88 26.92 -5.76
CA GLU A 157 8.24 27.71 -4.59
C GLU A 157 6.99 28.07 -3.80
N GLN A 158 7.14 28.61 -2.58
CA GLN A 158 6.00 29.04 -1.77
C GLN A 158 5.08 30.01 -2.52
N SER A 159 5.65 30.89 -3.36
CA SER A 159 4.86 31.83 -4.16
C SER A 159 3.98 31.16 -5.23
N ASP A 160 4.38 29.97 -5.71
CA ASP A 160 3.57 29.16 -6.62
C ASP A 160 2.44 28.45 -5.88
N ILE A 161 2.72 27.94 -4.68
CA ILE A 161 1.72 27.35 -3.78
C ILE A 161 0.67 28.41 -3.42
N ASP A 162 1.09 29.61 -3.06
CA ASP A 162 0.20 30.73 -2.72
C ASP A 162 -0.66 31.14 -3.92
N ALA A 163 -0.08 31.16 -5.13
CA ALA A 163 -0.82 31.48 -6.34
C ALA A 163 -1.82 30.39 -6.75
N PHE A 164 -1.48 29.12 -6.52
CA PHE A 164 -2.40 28.00 -6.73
C PHE A 164 -3.51 28.01 -5.69
N LYS A 165 -3.20 28.29 -4.43
CA LYS A 165 -4.19 28.51 -3.36
C LYS A 165 -5.18 29.61 -3.74
N ALA A 166 -4.69 30.75 -4.23
CA ALA A 166 -5.56 31.83 -4.66
C ALA A 166 -6.49 31.42 -5.83
N ALA A 167 -6.06 30.47 -6.68
CA ALA A 167 -6.94 29.90 -7.71
C ALA A 167 -8.00 28.97 -7.10
N LEU A 168 -7.64 28.13 -6.12
CA LEU A 168 -8.60 27.30 -5.40
C LEU A 168 -9.63 28.17 -4.66
N ASP A 169 -9.19 29.21 -3.96
CA ASP A 169 -10.07 30.15 -3.26
C ASP A 169 -11.07 30.80 -4.24
N ALA A 170 -10.61 31.19 -5.44
CA ALA A 170 -11.48 31.75 -6.47
C ALA A 170 -12.50 30.72 -7.02
N LEU A 171 -12.19 29.43 -7.04
CA LEU A 171 -13.14 28.39 -7.43
C LEU A 171 -14.17 28.14 -6.32
N ALA A 172 -13.76 28.16 -5.06
CA ALA A 172 -14.68 28.11 -3.92
C ALA A 172 -15.65 29.30 -3.95
N ASP A 173 -15.16 30.52 -4.23
CA ASP A 173 -16.01 31.70 -4.40
C ASP A 173 -17.05 31.52 -5.53
N ILE A 174 -16.65 30.91 -6.65
CA ILE A 174 -17.58 30.62 -7.77
C ILE A 174 -18.64 29.62 -7.35
N ARG A 175 -18.26 28.54 -6.65
CA ARG A 175 -19.17 27.55 -6.10
C ARG A 175 -20.17 28.21 -5.14
N ASP A 176 -19.69 29.00 -4.19
CA ASP A 176 -20.52 29.63 -3.16
C ASP A 176 -21.49 30.66 -3.77
N GLU A 177 -21.06 31.42 -4.79
CA GLU A 177 -21.92 32.35 -5.53
C GLU A 177 -23.02 31.60 -6.31
N LEU A 178 -22.68 30.46 -6.92
CA LEU A 178 -23.64 29.60 -7.61
C LEU A 178 -24.63 28.94 -6.64
N ALA A 179 -24.18 28.51 -5.46
CA ALA A 179 -25.04 28.01 -4.39
C ALA A 179 -26.04 29.10 -3.92
N GLY A 180 -25.59 30.35 -3.85
CA GLY A 180 -26.43 31.52 -3.55
C GLY A 180 -27.59 31.75 -4.53
N VAL A 181 -27.50 31.22 -5.77
CA VAL A 181 -28.57 31.24 -6.78
C VAL A 181 -29.23 29.86 -6.98
N GLY A 182 -29.00 28.92 -6.06
CA GLY A 182 -29.67 27.61 -6.04
C GLY A 182 -29.04 26.54 -6.94
N VAL A 183 -27.76 26.68 -7.28
CA VAL A 183 -26.98 25.67 -8.01
C VAL A 183 -26.03 24.98 -7.04
N ASP A 184 -26.23 23.68 -6.81
CA ASP A 184 -25.43 22.87 -5.89
C ASP A 184 -24.71 21.73 -6.65
N THR A 185 -23.44 21.53 -6.33
CA THR A 185 -22.55 20.49 -6.88
C THR A 185 -22.36 19.32 -5.93
N ALA A 186 -22.68 19.45 -4.64
CA ALA A 186 -22.50 18.42 -3.63
C ALA A 186 -23.35 17.17 -3.94
N GLY A 187 -22.71 15.99 -3.89
CA GLY A 187 -23.36 14.70 -4.15
C GLY A 187 -23.89 14.53 -5.58
N LYS A 188 -23.52 15.42 -6.52
CA LYS A 188 -23.87 15.29 -7.94
C LYS A 188 -22.80 14.45 -8.66
N PRO A 189 -23.21 13.57 -9.59
CA PRO A 189 -22.24 12.87 -10.42
C PRO A 189 -21.45 13.85 -11.29
N LEU A 190 -20.22 13.47 -11.67
CA LEU A 190 -19.39 14.24 -12.58
C LEU A 190 -20.03 14.27 -13.97
N GLY A 191 -20.18 15.47 -14.53
CA GLY A 191 -20.86 15.68 -15.81
C GLY A 191 -20.85 17.15 -16.20
N VAL A 192 -21.75 17.55 -17.09
CA VAL A 192 -21.99 18.97 -17.38
C VAL A 192 -22.30 19.69 -16.08
N HIS A 193 -21.58 20.80 -15.83
CA HIS A 193 -21.71 21.52 -14.58
C HIS A 193 -23.17 21.94 -14.31
N PRO A 194 -23.74 21.72 -13.10
CA PRO A 194 -25.15 21.97 -12.80
C PRO A 194 -25.67 23.38 -13.12
N ALA A 195 -24.77 24.38 -13.15
CA ALA A 195 -25.09 25.75 -13.55
C ALA A 195 -25.72 25.85 -14.95
N PHE A 196 -25.35 24.96 -15.88
CA PHE A 196 -25.89 24.96 -17.24
C PHE A 196 -27.35 24.46 -17.33
N GLY A 197 -27.91 23.96 -16.23
CA GLY A 197 -29.36 23.70 -16.12
C GLY A 197 -30.21 24.98 -16.04
N GLN A 198 -29.60 26.16 -15.80
CA GLN A 198 -30.30 27.43 -15.65
C GLN A 198 -29.59 28.55 -16.44
N PRO A 199 -30.28 29.29 -17.35
CA PRO A 199 -29.63 30.29 -18.21
C PRO A 199 -28.83 31.38 -17.46
N ASP A 200 -29.39 31.94 -16.39
CA ASP A 200 -28.74 33.01 -15.63
C ASP A 200 -27.49 32.49 -14.87
N ALA A 201 -27.58 31.29 -14.29
CA ALA A 201 -26.44 30.66 -13.61
C ALA A 201 -25.34 30.24 -14.60
N ALA A 202 -25.72 29.75 -15.78
CA ALA A 202 -24.77 29.43 -16.86
C ALA A 202 -23.99 30.69 -17.29
N GLN A 203 -24.69 31.82 -17.47
CA GLN A 203 -24.07 33.09 -17.84
C GLN A 203 -23.16 33.62 -16.72
N LEU A 204 -23.58 33.49 -15.45
CA LEU A 204 -22.77 33.82 -14.29
C LEU A 204 -21.49 33.00 -14.28
N MET A 205 -21.61 31.68 -14.39
CA MET A 205 -20.48 30.75 -14.43
C MET A 205 -19.50 31.09 -15.56
N ALA A 206 -19.98 31.26 -16.79
CA ALA A 206 -19.12 31.61 -17.92
C ALA A 206 -18.36 32.93 -17.70
N THR A 207 -19.03 33.93 -17.10
CA THR A 207 -18.42 35.23 -16.77
C THR A 207 -17.33 35.08 -15.72
N ARG A 208 -17.59 34.28 -14.67
CA ARG A 208 -16.64 34.05 -13.58
C ARG A 208 -15.46 33.20 -14.02
N LEU A 209 -15.68 32.15 -14.81
CA LEU A 209 -14.61 31.35 -15.40
C LEU A 209 -13.73 32.19 -16.33
N SER A 210 -14.30 33.06 -17.16
CA SER A 210 -13.51 33.99 -17.97
C SER A 210 -12.62 34.86 -17.10
N THR A 211 -13.13 35.36 -15.97
CA THR A 211 -12.36 36.17 -15.01
C THR A 211 -11.26 35.34 -14.36
N PHE A 212 -11.60 34.14 -13.87
CA PHE A 212 -10.67 33.18 -13.28
C PHE A 212 -9.50 32.88 -14.19
N LEU A 213 -9.77 32.51 -15.46
CA LEU A 213 -8.74 32.22 -16.44
C LEU A 213 -7.79 33.40 -16.65
N THR A 214 -8.33 34.60 -16.85
CA THR A 214 -7.50 35.81 -17.07
C THR A 214 -6.71 36.26 -15.84
N THR A 215 -7.14 35.86 -14.64
CA THR A 215 -6.51 36.26 -13.37
C THR A 215 -5.42 35.29 -12.96
N HIS A 216 -5.68 33.98 -13.03
CA HIS A 216 -4.83 32.95 -12.44
C HIS A 216 -3.90 32.26 -13.45
N LEU A 217 -4.22 32.30 -14.75
CA LEU A 217 -3.40 31.70 -15.80
C LEU A 217 -2.61 32.77 -16.55
N LYS A 218 -1.36 32.45 -16.87
CA LYS A 218 -0.46 33.35 -17.59
C LYS A 218 0.36 32.58 -18.62
N PRO A 219 0.78 33.20 -19.75
CA PRO A 219 1.54 32.53 -20.80
C PRO A 219 2.86 31.94 -20.31
N GLU A 220 3.45 32.53 -19.27
CA GLU A 220 4.71 32.06 -18.69
C GLU A 220 4.56 30.68 -18.04
N ARG A 221 3.39 30.42 -17.43
CA ARG A 221 3.04 29.14 -16.78
C ARG A 221 2.63 28.04 -17.75
N LEU A 222 2.35 28.37 -19.02
CA LEU A 222 2.01 27.34 -20.01
C LEU A 222 3.20 26.40 -20.18
N SER A 223 3.04 25.12 -19.86
CA SER A 223 4.11 24.12 -19.91
C SER A 223 3.97 23.15 -21.07
N ALA A 224 2.74 22.87 -21.51
CA ALA A 224 2.47 21.95 -22.61
C ALA A 224 1.22 22.34 -23.40
N VAL A 225 1.22 21.96 -24.68
CA VAL A 225 0.09 22.05 -25.60
C VAL A 225 -0.09 20.70 -26.27
N SER A 226 -1.23 20.04 -26.09
CA SER A 226 -1.54 18.80 -26.81
C SER A 226 -2.72 18.99 -27.74
N ILE A 227 -2.79 18.20 -28.80
CA ILE A 227 -3.74 18.37 -29.90
C ILE A 227 -4.37 17.02 -30.21
N ALA A 228 -5.69 17.00 -30.30
CA ALA A 228 -6.45 15.97 -30.99
C ALA A 228 -7.05 16.61 -32.25
N GLY A 229 -6.33 16.52 -33.36
CA GLY A 229 -6.66 17.19 -34.61
C GLY A 229 -7.17 16.24 -35.68
N ILE A 230 -7.76 16.79 -36.73
CA ILE A 230 -8.21 16.04 -37.91
C ILE A 230 -7.63 16.70 -39.18
N PRO A 231 -7.58 15.98 -40.32
CA PRO A 231 -7.17 16.59 -41.58
C PRO A 231 -8.14 17.69 -42.04
N PRO A 232 -7.67 18.71 -42.78
CA PRO A 232 -8.51 19.80 -43.25
C PRO A 232 -9.77 19.30 -43.99
N GLY A 233 -10.95 19.60 -43.43
CA GLY A 233 -12.24 19.23 -44.00
C GLY A 233 -12.62 17.75 -43.90
N ALA A 234 -11.85 16.93 -43.19
CA ALA A 234 -12.14 15.53 -42.94
C ALA A 234 -12.86 15.32 -41.60
N PRO A 235 -13.73 14.29 -41.46
CA PRO A 235 -14.35 13.94 -40.18
C PRO A 235 -13.45 13.09 -39.27
N GLU A 236 -12.43 12.45 -39.84
CA GLU A 236 -11.45 11.57 -39.21
C GLU A 236 -10.26 11.36 -40.21
N PRO A 237 -9.13 10.74 -39.86
CA PRO A 237 -8.74 10.18 -38.55
C PRO A 237 -8.45 11.24 -37.49
N TRP A 238 -8.56 10.85 -36.20
CA TRP A 238 -8.06 11.67 -35.11
C TRP A 238 -6.56 11.46 -34.95
N VAL A 239 -5.81 12.55 -34.98
CA VAL A 239 -4.35 12.58 -34.85
C VAL A 239 -3.98 13.30 -33.56
N PHE A 240 -3.28 12.59 -32.67
CA PHE A 240 -2.83 13.06 -31.37
C PHE A 240 -1.37 13.51 -31.45
N LEU A 241 -1.08 14.71 -30.95
CA LEU A 241 0.27 15.28 -30.90
C LEU A 241 0.45 16.06 -29.60
N ALA A 242 1.57 15.86 -28.89
CA ALA A 242 1.92 16.62 -27.69
C ALA A 242 3.13 17.52 -27.95
N LEU A 243 3.06 18.76 -27.47
CA LEU A 243 4.12 19.76 -27.52
C LEU A 243 4.48 20.19 -26.09
N GLN A 244 5.76 20.41 -25.84
CA GLN A 244 6.25 20.93 -24.57
C GLN A 244 6.94 22.29 -24.79
N LYS A 245 6.70 23.22 -23.87
CA LYS A 245 7.34 24.53 -23.90
C LYS A 245 8.74 24.45 -23.27
N GLN A 246 9.74 24.98 -23.98
CA GLN A 246 11.12 25.12 -23.52
C GLN A 246 11.59 26.56 -23.76
N GLY A 247 11.71 27.34 -22.70
CA GLY A 247 11.87 28.80 -22.82
C GLY A 247 10.67 29.39 -23.56
N ASP A 248 10.92 30.14 -24.64
CA ASP A 248 9.87 30.74 -25.49
C ASP A 248 9.48 29.87 -26.70
N LYS A 249 10.01 28.64 -26.81
CA LYS A 249 9.76 27.74 -27.95
C LYS A 249 8.90 26.55 -27.55
N LEU A 250 8.12 26.03 -28.49
CA LEU A 250 7.44 24.75 -28.39
C LEU A 250 8.20 23.69 -29.19
N LEU A 251 8.27 22.48 -28.66
CA LEU A 251 8.91 21.34 -29.30
C LEU A 251 7.97 20.12 -29.27
N PRO A 252 7.94 19.28 -30.32
CA PRO A 252 7.15 18.07 -30.31
C PRO A 252 7.76 17.06 -29.34
N VAL A 253 6.92 16.40 -28.55
CA VAL A 253 7.33 15.35 -27.60
C VAL A 253 6.95 14.01 -28.19
N PRO A 254 7.90 13.07 -28.36
CA PRO A 254 7.55 11.72 -28.78
C PRO A 254 6.74 11.08 -27.65
N GLY A 255 5.52 10.62 -27.95
CA GLY A 255 4.69 9.95 -26.95
C GLY A 255 5.43 8.70 -26.46
N PRO A 256 5.69 8.56 -25.15
CA PRO A 256 6.58 7.52 -24.64
C PRO A 256 6.02 6.11 -24.84
N ALA A 257 4.69 5.96 -24.95
CA ALA A 257 4.03 4.69 -25.25
C ALA A 257 3.66 4.54 -26.75
N ILE A 258 4.28 5.31 -27.65
CA ILE A 258 4.09 5.20 -29.10
C ILE A 258 5.30 4.48 -29.70
N ALA A 259 5.05 3.44 -30.51
CA ALA A 259 6.11 2.70 -31.18
C ALA A 259 6.98 3.64 -32.04
N GLN A 260 8.31 3.55 -31.90
CA GLN A 260 9.28 4.35 -32.67
C GLN A 260 9.74 3.61 -33.93
N SER A 261 10.27 4.33 -34.92
CA SER A 261 10.75 3.75 -36.19
C SER A 261 11.88 2.75 -35.97
N ALA A 262 11.67 1.50 -36.38
CA ALA A 262 12.69 0.45 -36.33
C ALA A 262 13.76 0.58 -37.43
N THR A 263 13.46 1.30 -38.52
CA THR A 263 14.33 1.41 -39.70
C THR A 263 15.20 2.66 -39.72
N ASP A 264 14.79 3.73 -39.05
CA ASP A 264 15.61 4.94 -38.85
C ASP A 264 15.37 5.53 -37.44
N PRO A 265 16.25 5.24 -36.47
CA PRO A 265 16.14 5.76 -35.09
C PRO A 265 16.20 7.28 -34.99
N LYS A 266 16.62 7.99 -36.04
CA LYS A 266 16.61 9.47 -36.09
C LYS A 266 15.25 10.04 -36.48
N GLN A 267 14.33 9.19 -36.95
CA GLN A 267 12.99 9.53 -37.36
C GLN A 267 11.99 9.14 -36.26
N GLY A 268 11.84 10.02 -35.26
CA GLY A 268 10.92 9.80 -34.15
C GLY A 268 9.45 9.89 -34.57
N ASN A 269 8.60 9.03 -34.00
CA ASN A 269 7.16 9.15 -34.10
C ASN A 269 6.66 10.08 -32.99
N PHE A 270 6.16 11.25 -33.40
CA PHE A 270 5.60 12.27 -32.50
C PHE A 270 4.07 12.28 -32.46
N GLN A 271 3.44 11.55 -33.38
CA GLN A 271 1.99 11.52 -33.56
C GLN A 271 1.47 10.09 -33.46
N GLN A 272 0.23 9.95 -33.00
CA GLN A 272 -0.54 8.71 -33.06
C GLN A 272 -1.90 8.99 -33.68
N MET A 273 -2.39 8.10 -34.51
CA MET A 273 -3.65 8.21 -35.24
C MET A 273 -4.57 7.04 -34.93
N LEU A 274 -5.88 7.30 -34.90
CA LEU A 274 -6.96 6.31 -34.94
C LEU A 274 -7.90 6.64 -36.11
N SER A 275 -8.28 5.62 -36.89
CA SER A 275 -9.25 5.75 -37.99
C SER A 275 -10.29 4.62 -37.97
N PHE A 276 -11.50 4.89 -38.46
CA PHE A 276 -12.59 3.93 -38.70
C PHE A 276 -13.03 3.88 -40.19
N ALA A 277 -12.39 4.66 -41.07
CA ALA A 277 -12.74 4.71 -42.49
C ALA A 277 -12.40 3.40 -43.22
N PHE A 278 -13.17 3.06 -44.28
CA PHE A 278 -13.18 1.78 -45.04
C PHE A 278 -11.81 1.16 -45.43
N LYS A 279 -10.69 1.87 -45.35
CA LYS A 279 -9.34 1.37 -45.66
C LYS A 279 -8.49 1.03 -44.43
N ARG A 280 -8.85 1.51 -43.22
CA ARG A 280 -8.08 1.42 -41.97
C ARG A 280 -9.00 1.32 -40.75
N ASP A 281 -10.08 0.55 -40.88
CA ASP A 281 -11.10 0.41 -39.83
C ASP A 281 -10.52 -0.11 -38.51
N GLY A 282 -10.49 0.76 -37.50
CA GLY A 282 -9.95 0.47 -36.17
C GLY A 282 -8.41 0.49 -36.07
N GLU A 283 -7.70 0.96 -37.09
CA GLU A 283 -6.23 0.93 -37.11
C GLU A 283 -5.63 2.05 -36.24
N VAL A 284 -4.77 1.68 -35.28
CA VAL A 284 -3.97 2.62 -34.46
C VAL A 284 -2.55 2.68 -35.00
N VAL A 285 -2.12 3.87 -35.45
CA VAL A 285 -0.83 4.05 -36.15
C VAL A 285 -0.05 5.24 -35.57
N PRO A 286 1.19 5.05 -35.08
CA PRO A 286 1.81 3.76 -34.75
C PRO A 286 1.06 3.05 -33.60
N PRO A 287 1.19 1.71 -33.48
CA PRO A 287 0.58 0.98 -32.37
C PRO A 287 1.13 1.43 -31.02
N GLY A 288 0.32 1.27 -29.97
CA GLY A 288 0.73 1.53 -28.60
C GLY A 288 1.71 0.47 -28.09
N VAL A 289 2.76 0.91 -27.40
CA VAL A 289 3.73 0.07 -26.67
C VAL A 289 3.67 0.41 -25.18
N THR A 290 2.49 0.23 -24.61
CA THR A 290 2.15 0.60 -23.23
C THR A 290 2.90 -0.26 -22.20
N ARG A 291 3.18 0.31 -21.03
CA ARG A 291 3.78 -0.38 -19.87
C ARG A 291 3.02 -0.14 -18.57
N ASN A 292 1.73 0.11 -18.65
CA ASN A 292 0.86 0.40 -17.51
C ASN A 292 0.63 -0.79 -16.55
N ASN A 293 1.30 -1.94 -16.75
CA ASN A 293 1.41 -3.01 -15.74
C ASN A 293 2.73 -2.97 -14.95
N LEU A 294 3.57 -1.97 -15.18
CA LEU A 294 4.83 -1.74 -14.48
C LEU A 294 4.79 -0.39 -13.75
N PRO A 295 5.62 -0.20 -12.70
CA PRO A 295 5.72 1.08 -12.01
C PRO A 295 5.97 2.22 -13.00
N VAL A 296 5.33 3.37 -12.76
CA VAL A 296 5.50 4.55 -13.62
C VAL A 296 6.94 5.03 -13.50
N ASP A 297 7.69 4.90 -14.59
CA ASP A 297 8.98 5.52 -14.75
C ASP A 297 8.93 6.52 -15.92
N CYS A 298 9.67 7.62 -15.81
CA CYS A 298 9.76 8.62 -16.86
C CYS A 298 11.04 8.47 -17.71
N LEU A 299 11.71 7.32 -17.63
CA LEU A 299 13.04 7.11 -18.22
C LEU A 299 13.08 6.07 -19.31
N ALA A 300 12.27 5.02 -19.19
CA ALA A 300 12.29 3.87 -20.07
C ALA A 300 11.92 4.22 -21.51
N ASN A 301 11.27 5.35 -21.75
CA ASN A 301 10.83 5.72 -23.10
C ASN A 301 11.60 6.91 -23.67
N PHE A 302 12.29 7.70 -22.82
CA PHE A 302 13.07 8.88 -23.24
C PHE A 302 14.56 8.60 -23.45
N MET A 303 15.14 7.61 -22.76
CA MET A 303 16.56 7.28 -22.91
C MET A 303 16.84 6.27 -24.02
N PHE A 304 15.88 5.40 -24.34
CA PHE A 304 16.10 4.24 -25.21
C PHE A 304 16.44 4.61 -26.66
N PRO A 305 15.76 5.56 -27.32
CA PRO A 305 16.13 5.98 -28.68
C PRO A 305 17.51 6.67 -28.76
N PRO A 306 17.89 7.60 -27.85
CA PRO A 306 19.22 8.21 -27.85
C PRO A 306 20.38 7.26 -27.56
N VAL A 307 20.18 6.18 -26.78
CA VAL A 307 21.25 5.26 -26.35
C VAL A 307 21.22 3.89 -27.05
N GLY A 308 20.30 3.68 -27.99
CA GLY A 308 20.24 2.48 -28.83
C GLY A 308 19.71 1.22 -28.13
N LEU A 309 18.93 1.37 -27.07
CA LEU A 309 18.28 0.24 -26.38
C LEU A 309 16.92 -0.10 -27.03
N PRO A 310 16.52 -1.39 -27.05
CA PRO A 310 15.25 -1.80 -27.62
C PRO A 310 14.06 -1.26 -26.81
N GLN A 311 13.07 -0.69 -27.51
CA GLN A 311 11.84 -0.20 -26.91
C GLN A 311 11.10 -1.33 -26.14
N PRO A 312 10.29 -0.97 -25.13
CA PRO A 312 9.53 -1.94 -24.35
C PRO A 312 8.63 -2.85 -25.21
N ASP A 313 8.53 -4.12 -24.82
CA ASP A 313 7.64 -5.10 -25.46
C ASP A 313 6.17 -4.82 -25.11
N ALA A 314 5.26 -5.04 -26.06
CA ALA A 314 3.81 -4.88 -25.90
C ALA A 314 3.20 -5.77 -24.79
N GLY A 315 3.93 -6.78 -24.30
CA GLY A 315 3.53 -7.61 -23.16
C GLY A 315 3.69 -6.95 -21.78
N GLN A 316 4.25 -5.75 -21.68
CA GLN A 316 4.50 -5.06 -20.41
C GLN A 316 3.35 -4.13 -19.95
N GLY A 317 2.27 -4.05 -20.72
CA GLY A 317 1.09 -3.24 -20.43
C GLY A 317 -0.08 -3.65 -21.31
N VAL A 318 -1.17 -2.89 -21.25
CA VAL A 318 -2.37 -3.07 -22.08
C VAL A 318 -2.71 -1.80 -22.83
N SER A 319 -3.18 -1.98 -24.06
CA SER A 319 -3.58 -0.91 -24.97
C SER A 319 -4.92 -1.25 -25.61
N THR A 320 -5.78 -0.25 -25.78
CA THR A 320 -7.04 -0.40 -26.55
C THR A 320 -6.81 -0.75 -28.01
N SER A 321 -5.61 -0.52 -28.56
CA SER A 321 -5.25 -0.86 -29.94
C SER A 321 -5.56 -2.32 -30.28
N VAL A 322 -5.45 -3.25 -29.31
CA VAL A 322 -5.75 -4.67 -29.52
C VAL A 322 -7.24 -5.00 -29.55
N LEU A 323 -8.11 -4.08 -29.16
CA LEU A 323 -9.57 -4.24 -29.09
C LEU A 323 -10.27 -3.87 -30.40
N PHE A 324 -9.57 -3.22 -31.34
CA PHE A 324 -10.16 -2.80 -32.60
C PHE A 324 -10.14 -3.90 -33.68
N GLY A 325 -9.39 -4.99 -33.48
CA GLY A 325 -9.33 -6.10 -34.42
C GLY A 325 -10.66 -6.88 -34.54
N PRO A 326 -10.95 -7.54 -35.68
CA PRO A 326 -12.17 -8.33 -35.86
C PRO A 326 -12.36 -9.38 -34.75
N GLY A 327 -13.47 -9.29 -34.01
CA GLY A 327 -13.79 -10.20 -32.90
C GLY A 327 -12.92 -10.04 -31.64
N ALA A 328 -12.09 -8.99 -31.56
CA ALA A 328 -11.16 -8.81 -30.45
C ALA A 328 -11.78 -8.13 -29.21
N ASN A 329 -12.85 -7.35 -29.39
CA ASN A 329 -13.52 -6.61 -28.30
C ASN A 329 -14.55 -7.47 -27.56
N THR A 330 -14.11 -8.40 -26.72
CA THR A 330 -15.02 -9.16 -25.84
C THR A 330 -15.24 -8.41 -24.52
N PRO A 331 -16.39 -8.59 -23.84
CA PRO A 331 -16.68 -7.92 -22.55
C PRO A 331 -15.53 -8.08 -21.54
N GLU A 332 -14.99 -9.29 -21.42
CA GLU A 332 -13.95 -9.61 -20.45
C GLU A 332 -12.64 -8.88 -20.79
N ARG A 333 -12.24 -8.88 -22.07
CA ARG A 333 -11.00 -8.23 -22.52
C ARG A 333 -11.10 -6.71 -22.41
N ALA A 334 -12.23 -6.14 -22.83
CA ALA A 334 -12.44 -4.70 -22.77
C ALA A 334 -12.45 -4.20 -21.32
N SER A 335 -13.10 -4.93 -20.40
CA SER A 335 -13.11 -4.59 -18.98
C SER A 335 -11.72 -4.69 -18.34
N VAL A 336 -10.95 -5.75 -18.61
CA VAL A 336 -9.58 -5.90 -18.09
C VAL A 336 -8.68 -4.75 -18.57
N ILE A 337 -8.73 -4.44 -19.86
CA ILE A 337 -7.92 -3.36 -20.44
C ILE A 337 -8.39 -1.98 -19.94
N GLY A 338 -9.70 -1.76 -19.88
CA GLY A 338 -10.30 -0.52 -19.40
C GLY A 338 -9.96 -0.23 -17.94
N ASN A 339 -10.01 -1.24 -17.08
CA ASN A 339 -9.66 -1.09 -15.66
C ASN A 339 -8.22 -0.64 -15.44
N VAL A 340 -7.26 -1.18 -16.20
CA VAL A 340 -5.86 -0.74 -16.10
C VAL A 340 -5.70 0.69 -16.63
N ILE A 341 -6.28 1.01 -17.79
CA ILE A 341 -6.11 2.33 -18.43
C ILE A 341 -6.79 3.45 -17.65
N ALA A 342 -7.94 3.17 -17.04
CA ALA A 342 -8.71 4.12 -16.24
C ALA A 342 -8.11 4.34 -14.84
N ASP A 343 -7.28 3.42 -14.35
CA ASP A 343 -6.66 3.51 -13.02
C ASP A 343 -5.51 4.55 -13.00
N PRO A 344 -5.69 5.68 -12.30
CA PRO A 344 -4.67 6.72 -12.19
C PRO A 344 -3.40 6.26 -11.45
N ALA A 345 -3.46 5.21 -10.62
CA ALA A 345 -2.30 4.70 -9.87
C ALA A 345 -1.27 3.97 -10.74
N VAL A 346 -1.69 3.46 -11.89
CA VAL A 346 -0.84 2.62 -12.78
C VAL A 346 -0.78 3.12 -14.22
N SER A 347 -1.75 3.89 -14.70
CA SER A 347 -1.80 4.41 -16.07
C SER A 347 -1.62 5.93 -16.14
N HIS A 348 -0.55 6.38 -16.79
CA HIS A 348 -0.23 7.78 -17.01
C HIS A 348 0.20 8.06 -18.46
N PHE A 349 0.26 9.34 -18.85
CA PHE A 349 0.83 9.77 -20.14
C PHE A 349 2.24 9.20 -20.44
N PHE A 350 2.99 8.82 -19.40
CA PHE A 350 4.35 8.26 -19.55
C PHE A 350 4.38 6.78 -19.99
N ASN A 351 3.32 6.02 -19.72
CA ASN A 351 3.29 4.57 -19.95
C ASN A 351 2.02 4.08 -20.67
N THR A 352 1.09 4.98 -21.01
CA THR A 352 -0.15 4.70 -21.74
C THR A 352 -0.21 5.54 -23.01
N ASP A 353 -0.68 4.96 -24.11
CA ASP A 353 -0.77 5.64 -25.41
C ASP A 353 -1.98 6.59 -25.50
N CYS A 354 -1.95 7.52 -26.46
CA CYS A 354 -2.96 8.58 -26.57
C CYS A 354 -4.34 7.99 -26.92
N VAL A 355 -4.39 7.03 -27.84
CA VAL A 355 -5.66 6.40 -28.24
C VAL A 355 -6.29 5.65 -27.07
N SER A 356 -5.50 4.92 -26.30
CA SER A 356 -5.95 4.24 -25.09
C SER A 356 -6.58 5.18 -24.06
N CYS A 357 -5.96 6.33 -23.78
CA CYS A 357 -6.51 7.33 -22.85
C CYS A 357 -7.87 7.90 -23.31
N HIS A 358 -8.18 7.79 -24.60
CA HIS A 358 -9.35 8.39 -25.24
C HIS A 358 -10.45 7.40 -25.60
N THR A 359 -10.19 6.09 -25.53
CA THR A 359 -11.12 5.07 -26.05
C THR A 359 -11.49 4.00 -25.03
N GLU A 360 -10.86 3.91 -23.86
CA GLU A 360 -11.10 2.81 -22.92
C GLU A 360 -12.58 2.66 -22.53
N THR A 361 -13.25 3.78 -22.20
CA THR A 361 -14.66 3.75 -21.75
C THR A 361 -15.55 3.27 -22.90
N ARG A 362 -15.34 3.83 -24.10
CA ARG A 362 -16.16 3.51 -25.27
C ARG A 362 -15.97 2.06 -25.69
N ARG A 363 -14.74 1.53 -25.62
CA ARG A 363 -14.47 0.12 -25.94
C ARG A 363 -15.14 -0.85 -24.97
N GLU A 364 -15.22 -0.51 -23.68
CA GLU A 364 -15.96 -1.32 -22.72
C GLU A 364 -17.47 -1.29 -22.99
N ILE A 365 -18.03 -0.13 -23.34
CA ILE A 365 -19.44 -0.01 -23.75
C ILE A 365 -19.71 -0.86 -25.00
N ASP A 366 -18.89 -0.70 -26.06
CA ASP A 366 -19.00 -1.44 -27.33
C ASP A 366 -18.88 -2.96 -27.18
N ALA A 367 -18.22 -3.45 -26.11
CA ALA A 367 -17.97 -4.87 -25.93
C ALA A 367 -19.17 -5.61 -25.37
N GLY A 368 -20.07 -4.91 -24.68
CA GLY A 368 -21.19 -5.50 -23.96
C GLY A 368 -22.32 -5.98 -24.88
N PRO A 369 -23.09 -7.00 -24.47
CA PRO A 369 -24.27 -7.44 -25.22
C PRO A 369 -25.43 -6.43 -25.18
N ASP A 370 -25.39 -5.47 -24.24
CA ASP A 370 -26.32 -4.36 -24.07
C ASP A 370 -25.52 -3.11 -23.64
N GLU A 371 -25.28 -2.22 -24.60
CA GLU A 371 -24.48 -1.00 -24.41
C GLU A 371 -25.11 -0.04 -23.38
N VAL A 372 -26.44 0.03 -23.32
CA VAL A 372 -27.17 0.93 -22.41
C VAL A 372 -26.99 0.45 -20.97
N ALA A 373 -27.12 -0.86 -20.74
CA ALA A 373 -26.89 -1.45 -19.43
C ALA A 373 -25.43 -1.27 -18.96
N VAL A 374 -24.47 -1.38 -19.89
CA VAL A 374 -23.05 -1.17 -19.58
C VAL A 374 -22.76 0.28 -19.24
N ALA A 375 -23.27 1.24 -20.03
CA ALA A 375 -23.14 2.67 -19.75
C ALA A 375 -23.75 3.03 -18.39
N ALA A 376 -24.96 2.53 -18.08
CA ALA A 376 -25.60 2.76 -16.79
C ALA A 376 -24.78 2.19 -15.61
N ARG A 377 -24.17 1.01 -15.78
CA ARG A 377 -23.25 0.43 -14.79
C ARG A 377 -22.04 1.33 -14.58
N ILE A 378 -21.33 1.68 -15.66
CA ILE A 378 -20.14 2.53 -15.60
C ILE A 378 -20.46 3.88 -14.95
N ALA A 379 -21.58 4.51 -15.32
CA ALA A 379 -22.03 5.76 -14.73
C ALA A 379 -22.24 5.65 -13.21
N ALA A 380 -22.85 4.55 -12.74
CA ALA A 380 -23.05 4.31 -11.32
C ALA A 380 -21.74 4.02 -10.58
N ASP A 381 -20.88 3.16 -11.14
CA ASP A 381 -19.63 2.74 -10.51
C ASP A 381 -18.64 3.91 -10.38
N GLU A 382 -18.56 4.76 -11.40
CA GLU A 382 -17.59 5.86 -11.49
C GLU A 382 -18.18 7.23 -11.11
N GLN A 383 -19.45 7.26 -10.69
CA GLN A 383 -20.20 8.48 -10.35
C GLN A 383 -20.21 9.52 -11.49
N ILE A 384 -20.47 9.07 -12.72
CA ILE A 384 -20.58 9.91 -13.92
C ILE A 384 -22.06 10.10 -14.27
N ALA A 385 -22.43 11.29 -14.76
CA ALA A 385 -23.76 11.49 -15.34
C ALA A 385 -23.90 10.63 -16.60
N VAL A 386 -24.85 9.69 -16.60
CA VAL A 386 -24.98 8.68 -17.68
C VAL A 386 -25.12 9.30 -19.08
N ASP A 387 -25.77 10.47 -19.16
CA ASP A 387 -25.97 11.21 -20.42
C ASP A 387 -24.69 11.86 -20.96
N ASP A 388 -23.65 11.95 -20.13
CA ASP A 388 -22.34 12.52 -20.44
C ASP A 388 -21.27 11.43 -20.68
N LEU A 389 -21.63 10.13 -20.68
CA LEU A 389 -20.71 9.09 -21.16
C LEU A 389 -20.52 9.16 -22.68
N PRO A 390 -19.42 8.60 -23.24
CA PRO A 390 -19.20 8.58 -24.68
C PRO A 390 -20.32 7.82 -25.41
N ARG A 391 -21.16 8.57 -26.13
CA ARG A 391 -22.32 8.07 -26.88
C ARG A 391 -22.47 8.73 -28.25
N SER A 392 -23.30 8.15 -29.11
CA SER A 392 -23.74 8.77 -30.37
C SER A 392 -24.59 10.02 -30.15
N PRO A 393 -24.58 10.94 -31.12
CA PRO A 393 -25.46 12.08 -31.14
C PRO A 393 -26.94 11.69 -31.20
N ASP A 394 -27.79 12.50 -30.55
CA ASP A 394 -29.24 12.28 -30.53
C ASP A 394 -29.82 12.26 -31.96
N GLY A 395 -30.55 11.19 -32.28
CA GLY A 395 -31.21 11.01 -33.58
C GLY A 395 -30.37 10.28 -34.64
N MET A 396 -29.18 9.77 -34.28
CA MET A 396 -28.40 8.83 -35.10
C MET A 396 -28.65 7.37 -34.66
N ASP A 397 -28.39 6.42 -35.56
CA ASP A 397 -28.36 5.01 -35.19
C ASP A 397 -27.07 4.68 -34.43
N SER A 398 -27.02 3.51 -33.78
CA SER A 398 -25.84 3.08 -33.02
C SER A 398 -24.63 2.74 -33.89
N THR A 399 -24.72 2.88 -35.22
CA THR A 399 -23.62 2.50 -36.11
C THR A 399 -22.42 3.43 -36.02
N LEU A 400 -22.55 4.61 -35.39
CA LEU A 400 -21.46 5.57 -35.17
C LEU A 400 -21.03 5.71 -33.70
N ASP A 401 -21.57 4.88 -32.80
CA ASP A 401 -21.27 4.97 -31.36
C ASP A 401 -19.77 4.84 -31.05
N HIS A 402 -19.05 4.06 -31.85
CA HIS A 402 -17.61 3.83 -31.71
C HIS A 402 -16.72 5.05 -32.10
N TRP A 403 -17.30 6.11 -32.66
CA TRP A 403 -16.56 7.31 -33.11
C TRP A 403 -16.30 8.31 -32.00
N ASN A 404 -17.01 8.24 -30.86
CA ASN A 404 -16.81 9.18 -29.77
C ASN A 404 -15.57 8.82 -28.95
N VAL A 405 -14.45 9.45 -29.30
CA VAL A 405 -13.15 9.32 -28.62
C VAL A 405 -12.83 10.51 -27.71
N ARG A 406 -13.84 11.28 -27.31
CA ARG A 406 -13.67 12.44 -26.43
C ARG A 406 -13.57 11.97 -24.98
N ALA A 407 -12.46 12.33 -24.33
CA ALA A 407 -12.24 12.00 -22.93
C ALA A 407 -12.94 13.00 -21.97
N PHE A 408 -12.75 14.30 -22.21
CA PHE A 408 -13.34 15.38 -21.40
C PHE A 408 -13.55 16.66 -22.22
N GLY A 409 -14.70 16.79 -22.86
CA GLY A 409 -15.00 17.89 -23.79
C GLY A 409 -16.25 17.60 -24.63
N TRP A 410 -16.40 18.29 -25.77
CA TRP A 410 -17.56 18.17 -26.66
C TRP A 410 -17.30 17.22 -27.83
N PHE A 411 -18.26 16.33 -28.09
CA PHE A 411 -18.33 15.51 -29.29
C PHE A 411 -19.39 16.09 -30.26
N PRO A 412 -19.07 16.30 -31.54
CA PRO A 412 -20.02 16.91 -32.49
C PRO A 412 -21.07 15.94 -33.03
N GLY A 413 -22.17 16.51 -33.53
CA GLY A 413 -23.25 15.76 -34.18
C GLY A 413 -22.93 15.26 -35.61
N PHE A 414 -23.10 13.96 -35.81
CA PHE A 414 -23.40 13.16 -37.01
C PHE A 414 -24.69 13.46 -37.82
N PRO A 415 -24.75 13.58 -39.18
CA PRO A 415 -23.85 14.27 -40.11
C PRO A 415 -23.93 15.79 -39.88
N GLN A 416 -23.27 16.60 -40.72
CA GLN A 416 -23.28 18.09 -40.69
C GLN A 416 -24.67 18.77 -40.86
N THR A 417 -25.76 18.10 -40.46
CA THR A 417 -27.15 18.55 -40.43
C THR A 417 -27.77 18.28 -39.05
N ASN A 418 -27.88 19.32 -38.23
CA ASN A 418 -28.85 19.48 -37.11
C ASN A 418 -28.72 18.64 -35.82
N GLY A 419 -27.76 17.73 -35.65
CA GLY A 419 -27.52 17.06 -34.36
C GLY A 419 -26.89 17.99 -33.31
N ARG A 420 -27.35 17.94 -32.05
CA ARG A 420 -26.76 18.70 -30.93
C ARG A 420 -25.42 18.06 -30.54
N ALA A 421 -24.36 18.85 -30.45
CA ALA A 421 -23.11 18.40 -29.84
C ALA A 421 -23.33 18.19 -28.34
N HIS A 422 -22.71 17.17 -27.75
CA HIS A 422 -22.86 16.86 -26.32
C HIS A 422 -21.51 16.81 -25.63
N ALA A 423 -21.53 17.07 -24.34
CA ALA A 423 -20.35 16.94 -23.50
C ALA A 423 -20.07 15.46 -23.20
N THR A 424 -18.82 15.12 -22.94
CA THR A 424 -18.38 13.75 -22.71
C THR A 424 -17.37 13.68 -21.56
N VAL A 425 -17.53 12.68 -20.69
CA VAL A 425 -16.67 12.32 -19.56
C VAL A 425 -16.39 10.82 -19.61
N VAL A 426 -15.12 10.45 -19.48
CA VAL A 426 -14.67 9.05 -19.38
C VAL A 426 -14.35 8.63 -17.94
N ARG A 427 -14.29 7.32 -17.70
CA ARG A 427 -13.99 6.73 -16.38
C ARG A 427 -12.69 7.22 -15.81
N ARG A 428 -11.64 7.28 -16.65
CA ARG A 428 -10.33 7.82 -16.28
C ARG A 428 -10.45 9.23 -15.70
N THR A 429 -11.23 10.11 -16.34
CA THR A 429 -11.42 11.49 -15.87
C THR A 429 -12.13 11.49 -14.52
N ALA A 430 -13.12 10.64 -14.31
CA ALA A 430 -13.83 10.53 -13.03
C ALA A 430 -12.91 10.05 -11.91
N ARG A 431 -12.12 9.00 -12.13
CA ARG A 431 -11.16 8.47 -11.14
C ARG A 431 -10.08 9.48 -10.78
N GLU A 432 -9.47 10.13 -11.77
CA GLU A 432 -8.50 11.20 -11.51
C GLU A 432 -9.17 12.38 -10.77
N THR A 433 -10.44 12.69 -11.04
CA THR A 433 -11.19 13.73 -10.32
C THR A 433 -11.44 13.34 -8.87
N ALA A 434 -11.77 12.08 -8.60
CA ALA A 434 -11.98 11.59 -7.24
C ALA A 434 -10.70 11.72 -6.40
N GLU A 435 -9.53 11.37 -6.94
CA GLU A 435 -8.24 11.57 -6.25
C GLU A 435 -7.96 13.04 -5.96
N VAL A 436 -8.29 13.95 -6.90
CA VAL A 436 -8.14 15.39 -6.70
C VAL A 436 -9.02 15.90 -5.57
N VAL A 437 -10.31 15.52 -5.57
CA VAL A 437 -11.27 15.92 -4.53
C VAL A 437 -10.77 15.46 -3.16
N ALA A 438 -10.38 14.19 -3.03
CA ALA A 438 -9.85 13.66 -1.79
C ALA A 438 -8.55 14.39 -1.37
N CYS A 439 -7.63 14.64 -2.30
CA CYS A 439 -6.38 15.37 -2.02
C CYS A 439 -6.62 16.79 -1.49
N LEU A 440 -7.61 17.50 -2.06
CA LEU A 440 -7.90 18.88 -1.67
C LEU A 440 -8.66 18.99 -0.35
N ASN A 441 -9.57 18.05 -0.07
CA ASN A 441 -10.43 18.10 1.11
C ASN A 441 -9.82 17.37 2.33
N GLU A 442 -9.17 16.22 2.12
CA GLU A 442 -8.70 15.32 3.19
C GLU A 442 -7.17 15.26 3.29
N GLY A 443 -6.48 15.53 2.17
CA GLY A 443 -5.02 15.45 2.06
C GLY A 443 -4.27 16.73 2.43
N ASP A 444 -2.94 16.66 2.33
CA ASP A 444 -2.07 17.84 2.42
C ASP A 444 -1.51 18.17 1.03
N TRP A 445 -2.32 18.88 0.25
CA TRP A 445 -1.91 19.26 -1.10
C TRP A 445 -0.71 20.23 -1.12
N THR A 446 -0.36 20.84 0.01
CA THR A 446 0.78 21.78 0.09
C THR A 446 2.13 21.10 0.29
N LYS A 447 2.16 19.84 0.75
CA LYS A 447 3.37 19.02 0.86
C LYS A 447 3.67 18.27 -0.43
N LEU A 448 4.36 18.95 -1.34
CA LEU A 448 4.63 18.46 -2.70
C LEU A 448 5.72 17.38 -2.79
N ASP A 449 6.40 17.10 -1.69
CA ASP A 449 7.40 16.03 -1.54
C ASP A 449 6.80 14.72 -1.00
N GLN A 450 5.51 14.69 -0.68
CA GLN A 450 4.78 13.52 -0.17
C GLN A 450 3.55 13.21 -1.05
N PRO A 451 3.08 11.94 -1.11
CA PRO A 451 1.79 11.61 -1.70
C PRO A 451 0.68 12.45 -1.06
N CYS A 452 -0.26 12.97 -1.86
CA CYS A 452 -1.29 13.85 -1.31
C CYS A 452 -2.26 13.11 -0.40
N LEU A 453 -2.56 11.87 -0.77
CA LEU A 453 -3.33 10.92 0.00
C LEU A 453 -2.37 9.86 0.51
N SER A 454 -2.38 9.59 1.82
CA SER A 454 -1.79 8.36 2.30
C SER A 454 -2.72 7.21 1.89
N GLU A 455 -2.24 6.26 1.09
CA GLU A 455 -2.98 5.00 0.77
C GLU A 455 -3.46 4.28 2.05
N ASP A 456 -2.72 4.52 3.13
CA ASP A 456 -3.06 4.85 4.52
C ASP A 456 -4.48 5.14 5.08
N HIS A 457 -5.63 4.70 4.57
CA HIS A 457 -6.91 4.99 5.29
C HIS A 457 -7.05 4.24 6.64
N THR A 458 -6.03 3.48 7.06
CA THR A 458 -6.01 2.81 8.35
C THR A 458 -6.14 3.80 9.50
N GLN A 459 -7.20 3.63 10.29
CA GLN A 459 -7.35 4.29 11.57
C GLN A 459 -6.48 3.59 12.62
N TYR A 460 -5.88 4.35 13.54
CA TYR A 460 -5.00 3.80 14.57
C TYR A 460 -5.67 3.90 15.94
N MET A 461 -5.55 2.86 16.76
CA MET A 461 -5.87 2.97 18.19
C MET A 461 -4.85 3.87 18.88
N ASP A 462 -5.32 4.74 19.78
CA ASP A 462 -4.41 5.51 20.62
C ASP A 462 -3.76 4.58 21.66
N GLN A 463 -2.46 4.36 21.47
CA GLN A 463 -1.63 3.53 22.35
C GLN A 463 -0.38 4.29 22.83
N GLY A 464 -0.38 5.62 22.76
CA GLY A 464 0.72 6.48 23.22
C GLY A 464 1.85 6.71 22.21
N TRP A 465 1.85 6.01 21.07
CA TRP A 465 2.85 6.20 20.03
C TRP A 465 2.54 7.35 19.08
N SER A 466 3.56 8.19 18.84
CA SER A 466 3.54 9.15 17.74
C SER A 466 3.52 8.45 16.38
N HIS A 467 3.12 9.17 15.34
CA HIS A 467 3.22 8.67 13.97
C HIS A 467 4.65 8.24 13.63
N ASP A 468 5.66 9.02 14.02
CA ASP A 468 7.07 8.74 13.70
C ASP A 468 7.59 7.45 14.34
N ILE A 469 7.35 7.24 15.65
CA ILE A 469 7.73 6.00 16.36
C ILE A 469 7.10 4.79 15.67
N ARG A 470 5.84 4.90 15.28
CA ARG A 470 5.11 3.84 14.59
C ARG A 470 5.75 3.51 13.24
N ARG A 471 6.11 4.51 12.43
CA ARG A 471 6.79 4.30 11.14
C ARG A 471 8.15 3.64 11.33
N LEU A 472 8.92 4.08 12.34
CA LEU A 472 10.20 3.46 12.70
C LEU A 472 10.02 2.01 13.14
N TYR A 473 9.05 1.72 14.01
CA TYR A 473 8.73 0.37 14.46
C TYR A 473 8.35 -0.56 13.29
N TYR A 474 7.63 -0.04 12.28
CA TYR A 474 7.23 -0.84 11.12
C TYR A 474 8.37 -1.19 10.17
N HIS A 475 9.38 -0.33 10.01
CA HIS A 475 10.34 -0.44 8.90
C HIS A 475 11.81 -0.41 9.30
N THR A 476 12.14 -0.36 10.60
CA THR A 476 13.53 -0.51 11.06
C THR A 476 13.97 -1.97 10.98
N SER A 477 15.10 -2.24 10.34
CA SER A 477 15.63 -3.61 10.25
C SER A 477 16.27 -4.03 11.57
N GLN A 478 16.16 -5.33 11.89
CA GLN A 478 16.89 -5.97 12.98
C GLN A 478 18.06 -6.83 12.50
N GLY A 479 18.51 -6.62 11.26
CA GLY A 479 19.67 -7.32 10.70
C GLY A 479 19.38 -8.70 10.08
N GLY A 480 18.11 -8.97 9.76
CA GLY A 480 17.69 -10.15 8.99
C GLY A 480 18.00 -10.02 7.50
N GLU A 481 18.20 -11.14 6.83
CA GLU A 481 18.56 -11.19 5.40
C GLU A 481 17.79 -12.33 4.70
N ILE A 482 16.63 -12.00 4.11
CA ILE A 482 15.81 -12.97 3.35
C ILE A 482 16.39 -13.17 1.96
N MET A 483 16.50 -12.08 1.19
CA MET A 483 16.99 -12.05 -0.18
C MET A 483 17.29 -10.61 -0.63
N PRO A 484 18.00 -10.40 -1.75
CA PRO A 484 18.22 -9.06 -2.29
C PRO A 484 16.88 -8.35 -2.58
N LEU A 485 16.78 -7.07 -2.20
CA LEU A 485 15.56 -6.28 -2.39
C LEU A 485 15.10 -6.24 -3.85
N THR A 486 16.04 -5.98 -4.76
CA THR A 486 15.74 -5.85 -6.19
C THR A 486 15.22 -7.16 -6.78
N TRP A 487 15.63 -8.30 -6.23
CA TRP A 487 15.11 -9.61 -6.63
C TRP A 487 13.69 -9.80 -6.12
N PHE A 488 13.42 -9.49 -4.85
CA PHE A 488 12.07 -9.57 -4.29
C PHE A 488 11.06 -8.72 -5.08
N LEU A 489 11.44 -7.50 -5.48
CA LEU A 489 10.62 -6.60 -6.29
C LEU A 489 10.43 -7.08 -7.74
N ALA A 490 11.36 -7.88 -8.28
CA ALA A 490 11.30 -8.42 -9.64
C ALA A 490 10.51 -9.76 -9.74
N LEU A 491 10.24 -10.42 -8.62
CA LEU A 491 9.47 -11.67 -8.59
C LEU A 491 7.99 -11.44 -8.94
N ARG A 492 7.36 -12.45 -9.54
CA ARG A 492 5.92 -12.48 -9.83
C ARG A 492 5.23 -13.55 -9.00
N ALA A 493 3.99 -13.30 -8.60
CA ALA A 493 3.17 -14.32 -7.96
C ALA A 493 2.91 -15.49 -8.93
N HIS A 494 2.70 -16.68 -8.38
CA HIS A 494 2.49 -17.89 -9.19
C HIS A 494 1.08 -17.93 -9.78
N ASP A 495 0.06 -17.51 -9.00
CA ASP A 495 -1.35 -17.69 -9.35
C ASP A 495 -1.96 -16.46 -10.07
N ALA A 496 -1.19 -15.38 -10.18
CA ALA A 496 -1.57 -14.14 -10.83
C ALA A 496 -0.32 -13.47 -11.41
N ASP A 497 -0.40 -12.88 -12.61
CA ASP A 497 0.71 -12.12 -13.21
C ASP A 497 0.87 -10.72 -12.57
N VAL A 498 0.91 -10.69 -11.23
CA VAL A 498 1.16 -9.49 -10.42
C VAL A 498 2.51 -9.63 -9.71
N PRO A 499 3.20 -8.52 -9.37
CA PRO A 499 4.43 -8.60 -8.58
C PRO A 499 4.20 -9.39 -7.28
N PHE A 500 5.18 -10.22 -6.89
CA PHE A 500 5.07 -10.94 -5.62
C PHE A 500 4.97 -9.97 -4.43
N SER A 501 5.67 -8.83 -4.52
CA SER A 501 5.68 -7.77 -3.53
C SER A 501 4.41 -6.91 -3.50
N ALA A 502 3.46 -7.12 -4.43
CA ALA A 502 2.25 -6.29 -4.50
C ALA A 502 1.39 -6.45 -3.23
N PRO A 503 0.83 -5.37 -2.67
CA PRO A 503 -0.07 -5.45 -1.52
C PRO A 503 -1.24 -6.42 -1.72
N SER A 504 -1.81 -6.45 -2.94
CA SER A 504 -2.89 -7.37 -3.32
C SER A 504 -2.50 -8.85 -3.24
N ASN A 505 -1.23 -9.19 -3.48
CA ASN A 505 -0.72 -10.55 -3.30
C ASN A 505 -0.32 -10.82 -1.84
N LEU A 506 0.39 -9.89 -1.20
CA LEU A 506 0.91 -10.09 0.15
C LEU A 506 -0.19 -10.10 1.23
N GLY A 507 -1.30 -9.41 0.99
CA GLY A 507 -2.46 -9.39 1.89
C GLY A 507 -3.05 -10.78 2.16
N ARG A 508 -2.89 -11.74 1.23
CA ARG A 508 -3.36 -13.13 1.41
C ARG A 508 -2.66 -13.87 2.56
N TYR A 509 -1.46 -13.42 2.94
CA TYR A 509 -0.72 -13.96 4.09
C TYR A 509 -1.03 -13.21 5.38
N GLY A 510 -1.98 -12.26 5.38
CA GLY A 510 -2.28 -11.42 6.54
C GLY A 510 -1.24 -10.30 6.77
N LEU A 511 -0.47 -9.93 5.75
CA LEU A 511 0.44 -8.78 5.78
C LEU A 511 -0.34 -7.49 5.56
N LEU A 512 -0.04 -6.48 6.37
CA LEU A 512 -0.74 -5.19 6.32
C LEU A 512 -0.04 -4.24 5.33
N PRO A 513 -0.78 -3.53 4.47
CA PRO A 513 -0.19 -2.53 3.57
C PRO A 513 0.47 -1.41 4.39
N SER A 514 1.46 -0.76 3.78
CA SER A 514 2.12 0.41 4.36
C SER A 514 2.50 1.38 3.24
N PRO A 515 2.25 2.68 3.39
CA PRO A 515 2.51 3.66 2.35
C PRO A 515 4.01 3.83 2.10
N THR A 516 4.34 4.32 0.90
CA THR A 516 5.70 4.76 0.56
C THR A 516 6.00 6.11 1.19
N ASP A 517 7.10 6.18 1.95
CA ASP A 517 7.59 7.41 2.58
C ASP A 517 9.11 7.33 2.82
N GLY A 518 9.67 8.26 3.60
CA GLY A 518 11.10 8.28 3.93
C GLY A 518 11.60 7.06 4.72
N HIS A 519 10.72 6.37 5.46
CA HIS A 519 11.05 5.15 6.22
C HIS A 519 10.80 3.88 5.39
N ASN A 520 9.90 3.95 4.41
CA ASN A 520 9.52 2.85 3.53
C ASN A 520 9.56 3.26 2.04
N PRO A 521 10.74 3.59 1.48
CA PRO A 521 10.84 4.11 0.12
C PRO A 521 10.43 3.10 -0.97
N HIS A 522 10.21 1.84 -0.61
CA HIS A 522 9.87 0.75 -1.52
C HIS A 522 8.44 0.22 -1.36
N GLY A 523 7.61 0.83 -0.50
CA GLY A 523 6.23 0.40 -0.31
C GLY A 523 6.11 -1.03 0.23
N LEU A 524 7.06 -1.47 1.05
CA LEU A 524 7.02 -2.79 1.68
C LEU A 524 5.92 -2.83 2.77
N PRO A 525 5.27 -3.97 3.03
CA PRO A 525 4.21 -4.05 4.05
C PRO A 525 4.74 -3.84 5.47
N VAL A 526 3.83 -3.61 6.42
CA VAL A 526 4.18 -3.45 7.84
C VAL A 526 5.02 -4.64 8.32
N GLY A 527 6.16 -4.32 8.90
CA GLY A 527 7.12 -5.26 9.45
C GLY A 527 8.14 -5.83 8.48
N PHE A 528 8.11 -5.38 7.23
CA PHE A 528 9.22 -5.54 6.31
C PHE A 528 10.16 -4.33 6.42
N ALA A 529 11.44 -4.60 6.36
CA ALA A 529 12.49 -3.61 6.41
C ALA A 529 13.59 -3.93 5.40
N THR A 530 14.56 -3.02 5.27
CA THR A 530 15.74 -3.23 4.43
C THR A 530 17.02 -3.23 5.26
N THR A 531 17.87 -4.24 5.07
CA THR A 531 19.19 -4.34 5.72
C THR A 531 20.27 -4.05 4.70
N GLN A 532 21.09 -3.03 4.93
CA GLN A 532 22.28 -2.80 4.10
C GLN A 532 23.38 -3.79 4.50
N THR A 533 23.94 -4.49 3.53
CA THR A 533 25.03 -5.47 3.73
C THR A 533 26.15 -5.28 2.70
N ASP A 534 27.26 -5.99 2.86
CA ASP A 534 28.32 -6.08 1.85
C ASP A 534 27.83 -6.70 0.52
N ARG A 535 26.68 -7.37 0.54
CA ARG A 535 26.02 -7.99 -0.62
C ARG A 535 24.90 -7.11 -1.21
N GLY A 536 24.82 -5.86 -0.79
CA GLY A 536 23.77 -4.91 -1.17
C GLY A 536 22.57 -4.95 -0.23
N LEU A 537 21.52 -4.23 -0.61
CA LEU A 537 20.30 -4.07 0.19
C LEU A 537 19.45 -5.35 0.17
N GLN A 538 19.18 -5.89 1.35
CA GLN A 538 18.40 -7.12 1.55
C GLN A 538 17.03 -6.80 2.13
N VAL A 539 16.00 -7.57 1.75
CA VAL A 539 14.71 -7.58 2.45
C VAL A 539 14.86 -8.31 3.78
N SER A 540 14.26 -7.77 4.83
CA SER A 540 14.23 -8.34 6.16
C SER A 540 12.83 -8.28 6.78
N LEU A 541 12.64 -9.05 7.85
CA LEU A 541 11.45 -8.98 8.71
C LEU A 541 11.84 -8.46 10.09
N ASN A 542 10.98 -7.66 10.70
CA ASN A 542 11.14 -7.16 12.06
C ASN A 542 9.98 -7.59 12.99
N CYS A 543 9.87 -6.99 14.17
CA CYS A 543 8.84 -7.33 15.15
C CYS A 543 7.41 -7.09 14.65
N ALA A 544 7.20 -6.01 13.89
CA ALA A 544 5.87 -5.53 13.51
C ALA A 544 5.10 -6.52 12.63
N VAL A 545 5.78 -7.39 11.88
CA VAL A 545 5.11 -8.37 11.01
C VAL A 545 4.31 -9.42 11.80
N CYS A 546 4.74 -9.74 13.03
CA CYS A 546 4.05 -10.67 13.93
C CYS A 546 3.20 -9.95 14.99
N HIS A 547 3.50 -8.67 15.24
CA HIS A 547 3.00 -7.93 16.40
C HIS A 547 2.30 -6.61 16.02
N SER A 548 1.71 -6.54 14.83
CA SER A 548 0.79 -5.46 14.45
C SER A 548 -0.42 -6.07 13.76
N ALA A 549 -1.63 -5.67 14.15
CA ALA A 549 -2.84 -6.26 13.62
C ALA A 549 -3.94 -5.23 13.44
N ASP A 550 -4.78 -5.44 12.43
CA ASP A 550 -6.03 -4.69 12.33
C ASP A 550 -7.15 -5.45 13.04
N VAL A 551 -8.06 -4.68 13.64
CA VAL A 551 -9.27 -5.15 14.32
C VAL A 551 -10.48 -4.45 13.73
N GLY A 552 -11.44 -5.23 13.25
CA GLY A 552 -12.68 -4.74 12.65
C GLY A 552 -13.75 -4.44 13.70
N ILE A 553 -14.23 -3.20 13.77
CA ILE A 553 -15.26 -2.73 14.70
C ILE A 553 -16.32 -1.98 13.90
N ASN A 554 -17.59 -2.41 13.98
CA ASN A 554 -18.73 -1.77 13.29
C ASN A 554 -18.57 -1.50 11.79
N GLY A 555 -17.73 -2.27 11.08
CA GLY A 555 -17.49 -2.11 9.64
C GLY A 555 -16.21 -1.36 9.28
N GLU A 556 -15.54 -0.76 10.26
CA GLU A 556 -14.25 -0.09 10.11
C GLU A 556 -13.11 -0.94 10.68
N PHE A 557 -11.88 -0.73 10.22
CA PHE A 557 -10.69 -1.43 10.70
C PHE A 557 -9.73 -0.45 11.38
N PHE A 558 -9.28 -0.84 12.57
CA PHE A 558 -8.34 -0.08 13.38
C PHE A 558 -7.07 -0.87 13.59
N ARG A 559 -5.92 -0.25 13.35
CA ARG A 559 -4.62 -0.83 13.68
C ARG A 559 -4.38 -0.78 15.18
N VAL A 560 -4.04 -1.94 15.71
CA VAL A 560 -3.64 -2.15 17.10
C VAL A 560 -2.18 -2.56 17.10
N ASP A 561 -1.32 -1.64 17.52
CA ASP A 561 0.11 -1.86 17.62
C ASP A 561 0.43 -2.78 18.81
N GLY A 562 1.38 -3.70 18.60
CA GLY A 562 1.71 -4.74 19.57
C GLY A 562 0.71 -5.89 19.63
N ALA A 563 -0.37 -5.89 18.85
CA ALA A 563 -1.34 -6.98 18.82
C ALA A 563 -0.86 -8.18 17.98
N PRO A 564 -1.29 -9.42 18.30
CA PRO A 564 -1.00 -10.59 17.48
C PRO A 564 -1.51 -10.42 16.04
N SER A 565 -0.61 -10.43 15.06
CA SER A 565 -0.96 -10.27 13.65
C SER A 565 -1.65 -11.51 13.08
N SER A 566 -2.27 -11.37 11.91
CA SER A 566 -2.77 -12.49 11.10
C SER A 566 -1.70 -13.10 10.19
N PHE A 567 -0.43 -12.77 10.37
CA PHE A 567 0.62 -13.21 9.47
C PHE A 567 0.73 -14.75 9.46
N ASP A 568 0.60 -15.35 8.27
CA ASP A 568 0.87 -16.76 8.03
C ASP A 568 2.31 -16.93 7.49
N PHE A 569 3.25 -16.98 8.43
CA PHE A 569 4.67 -17.10 8.15
C PHE A 569 5.01 -18.34 7.30
N ASP A 570 4.35 -19.47 7.57
CA ASP A 570 4.67 -20.73 6.91
C ASP A 570 4.21 -20.71 5.44
N SER A 571 2.98 -20.24 5.17
CA SER A 571 2.46 -20.11 3.81
C SER A 571 3.28 -19.09 3.00
N PHE A 572 3.60 -17.93 3.59
CA PHE A 572 4.46 -16.92 2.97
C PHE A 572 5.83 -17.50 2.58
N GLY A 573 6.51 -18.17 3.52
CA GLY A 573 7.84 -18.73 3.28
C GLY A 573 7.84 -19.83 2.22
N GLN A 574 6.82 -20.69 2.21
CA GLN A 574 6.67 -21.77 1.23
C GLN A 574 6.39 -21.23 -0.18
N ASP A 575 5.51 -20.25 -0.31
CA ASP A 575 5.18 -19.67 -1.61
C ASP A 575 6.32 -18.81 -2.15
N LEU A 576 7.02 -18.06 -1.29
CA LEU A 576 8.23 -17.34 -1.71
C LEU A 576 9.31 -18.32 -2.20
N ALA A 577 9.53 -19.43 -1.50
CA ALA A 577 10.47 -20.47 -1.95
C ALA A 577 10.06 -21.11 -3.27
N ARG A 578 8.76 -21.36 -3.45
CA ARG A 578 8.19 -21.87 -4.71
C ARG A 578 8.47 -20.90 -5.85
N VAL A 579 8.11 -19.62 -5.69
CA VAL A 579 8.31 -18.58 -6.70
C VAL A 579 9.80 -18.41 -7.04
N VAL A 580 10.69 -18.39 -6.05
CA VAL A 580 12.14 -18.30 -6.26
C VAL A 580 12.65 -19.48 -7.10
N ARG A 581 12.26 -20.70 -6.74
CA ARG A 581 12.66 -21.92 -7.46
C ARG A 581 12.09 -21.96 -8.88
N ASP A 582 10.81 -21.65 -9.03
CA ASP A 582 10.11 -21.75 -10.32
C ASP A 582 10.55 -20.64 -11.29
N THR A 583 11.01 -19.50 -10.76
CA THR A 583 11.67 -18.45 -11.55
C THR A 583 13.01 -18.92 -12.12
N GLY A 584 13.80 -19.69 -11.36
CA GLY A 584 15.15 -20.13 -11.74
C GLY A 584 15.20 -21.36 -12.65
N GLN A 585 14.16 -21.66 -13.43
CA GLN A 585 14.13 -22.89 -14.23
C GLN A 585 14.98 -22.77 -15.50
N MET A 586 15.66 -23.86 -15.84
CA MET A 586 16.51 -24.01 -17.03
C MET A 586 15.90 -25.05 -18.00
N ARG A 587 16.15 -24.89 -19.30
CA ARG A 587 15.68 -25.81 -20.35
C ARG A 587 16.80 -26.19 -21.32
N PRO A 588 16.72 -27.34 -22.02
CA PRO A 588 17.62 -27.65 -23.12
C PRO A 588 17.55 -26.59 -24.22
N GLY A 589 18.70 -26.09 -24.65
CA GLY A 589 18.89 -25.20 -25.78
C GLY A 589 19.09 -25.95 -27.10
N PRO A 590 19.09 -25.23 -28.24
CA PRO A 590 19.25 -25.83 -29.57
C PRO A 590 20.57 -26.59 -29.75
N ASP A 591 21.63 -26.14 -29.08
CA ASP A 591 22.99 -26.67 -29.19
C ASP A 591 23.34 -27.69 -28.09
N GLY A 592 22.36 -28.09 -27.26
CA GLY A 592 22.53 -29.09 -26.19
C GLY A 592 22.91 -28.52 -24.82
N ASP A 593 23.23 -27.23 -24.72
CA ASP A 593 23.46 -26.53 -23.44
C ASP A 593 22.14 -26.25 -22.70
N PHE A 594 22.19 -26.00 -21.39
CA PHE A 594 21.04 -25.53 -20.62
C PHE A 594 20.96 -24.01 -20.64
N VAL A 595 19.82 -23.48 -21.08
CA VAL A 595 19.54 -22.04 -21.14
C VAL A 595 18.40 -21.66 -20.19
N PRO A 596 18.33 -20.42 -19.70
CA PRO A 596 17.20 -19.95 -18.90
C PRO A 596 15.86 -20.14 -19.64
N THR A 597 14.81 -20.50 -18.89
CA THR A 597 13.44 -20.51 -19.41
C THR A 597 12.95 -19.09 -19.70
N ASP A 598 11.86 -18.95 -20.46
CA ASP A 598 11.28 -17.63 -20.78
C ASP A 598 10.83 -16.89 -19.51
N GLY A 599 10.36 -17.61 -18.50
CA GLY A 599 10.04 -17.04 -17.17
C GLY A 599 11.28 -16.49 -16.45
N PHE A 600 12.41 -17.20 -16.53
CA PHE A 600 13.67 -16.74 -15.95
C PHE A 600 14.21 -15.52 -16.71
N LEU A 601 14.18 -15.54 -18.05
CA LEU A 601 14.56 -14.40 -18.88
C LEU A 601 13.69 -13.17 -18.60
N ALA A 602 12.38 -13.36 -18.41
CA ALA A 602 11.47 -12.29 -18.05
C ALA A 602 11.80 -11.69 -16.66
N PHE A 603 12.17 -12.52 -15.68
CA PHE A 603 12.66 -12.04 -14.39
C PHE A 603 13.96 -11.23 -14.54
N MET A 604 14.93 -11.71 -15.32
CA MET A 604 16.17 -10.97 -15.59
C MET A 604 15.89 -9.65 -16.30
N GLY A 605 14.94 -9.61 -17.24
CA GLY A 605 14.48 -8.39 -17.90
C GLY A 605 13.86 -7.39 -16.93
N ARG A 606 13.04 -7.84 -15.97
CA ARG A 606 12.52 -6.98 -14.90
C ARG A 606 13.62 -6.48 -13.98
N LEU A 607 14.54 -7.36 -13.59
CA LEU A 607 15.67 -6.99 -12.73
C LEU A 607 16.58 -5.98 -13.42
N ALA A 608 16.79 -6.05 -14.74
CA ALA A 608 17.58 -5.06 -15.49
C ALA A 608 17.01 -3.64 -15.42
N LEU A 609 15.70 -3.50 -15.17
CA LEU A 609 15.03 -2.20 -15.02
C LEU A 609 15.21 -1.63 -13.60
N ILE A 610 15.33 -2.50 -12.60
CA ILE A 610 15.44 -2.14 -11.19
C ILE A 610 16.92 -1.95 -10.80
N ASP A 611 17.79 -2.84 -11.30
CA ASP A 611 19.23 -2.88 -11.02
C ASP A 611 20.01 -3.26 -12.30
N PRO A 612 20.28 -2.28 -13.17
CA PRO A 612 21.02 -2.51 -14.42
C PRO A 612 22.44 -3.05 -14.19
N ALA A 613 23.07 -2.72 -13.06
CA ALA A 613 24.44 -3.11 -12.76
C ALA A 613 24.54 -4.62 -12.50
N GLU A 614 23.58 -5.18 -11.77
CA GLU A 614 23.48 -6.62 -11.51
C GLU A 614 23.31 -7.45 -12.80
N MET A 615 22.70 -6.87 -13.84
CA MET A 615 22.47 -7.51 -15.16
C MET A 615 23.58 -7.27 -16.18
N SER A 616 24.73 -6.70 -15.78
CA SER A 616 25.87 -6.48 -16.69
C SER A 616 26.52 -7.78 -17.21
N ASP A 617 26.39 -8.89 -16.46
CA ASP A 617 26.80 -10.24 -16.87
C ASP A 617 25.67 -11.26 -16.58
N PRO A 618 24.76 -11.47 -17.55
CA PRO A 618 23.63 -12.41 -17.42
C PRO A 618 24.03 -13.86 -17.10
N ALA A 619 25.20 -14.32 -17.57
CA ALA A 619 25.66 -15.69 -17.34
C ALA A 619 26.16 -15.87 -15.91
N ALA A 620 26.95 -14.91 -15.41
CA ALA A 620 27.37 -14.89 -14.00
C ALA A 620 26.16 -14.74 -13.06
N PHE A 621 25.19 -13.90 -13.42
CA PHE A 621 23.95 -13.76 -12.66
C PHE A 621 23.15 -15.06 -12.59
N THR A 622 23.02 -15.77 -13.71
CA THR A 622 22.30 -17.06 -13.75
C THR A 622 22.86 -18.03 -12.72
N ALA A 623 24.20 -18.19 -12.66
CA ALA A 623 24.83 -19.06 -11.67
C ALA A 623 24.60 -18.56 -10.22
N LYS A 624 24.71 -17.25 -9.99
CA LYS A 624 24.46 -16.62 -8.68
C LYS A 624 23.03 -16.88 -8.20
N TYR A 625 22.03 -16.68 -9.05
CA TYR A 625 20.62 -16.87 -8.73
C TYR A 625 20.28 -18.35 -8.49
N LEU A 626 20.81 -19.28 -9.30
CA LEU A 626 20.58 -20.71 -9.10
C LEU A 626 21.15 -21.22 -7.76
N SER A 627 22.34 -20.74 -7.36
CA SER A 627 22.92 -21.05 -6.04
C SER A 627 22.01 -20.55 -4.92
N PHE A 628 21.58 -19.29 -5.01
CA PHE A 628 20.64 -18.71 -4.06
C PHE A 628 19.33 -19.49 -4.00
N ALA A 629 18.71 -19.80 -5.14
CA ALA A 629 17.42 -20.48 -5.19
C ALA A 629 17.47 -21.87 -4.54
N SER A 630 18.58 -22.59 -4.72
CA SER A 630 18.82 -23.88 -4.06
C SER A 630 18.98 -23.73 -2.54
N GLU A 631 19.83 -22.80 -2.10
CA GLU A 631 20.07 -22.54 -0.67
C GLU A 631 18.81 -22.06 0.04
N PHE A 632 18.10 -21.10 -0.55
CA PHE A 632 16.87 -20.52 -0.01
C PHE A 632 15.76 -21.58 0.09
N SER A 633 15.57 -22.40 -0.94
CA SER A 633 14.60 -23.51 -0.92
C SER A 633 14.92 -24.52 0.19
N GLY A 634 16.19 -24.88 0.36
CA GLY A 634 16.62 -25.77 1.45
C GLY A 634 16.39 -25.17 2.83
N GLN A 635 16.63 -23.86 2.99
CA GLN A 635 16.36 -23.13 4.23
C GLN A 635 14.86 -23.05 4.56
N MET A 636 13.99 -22.86 3.57
CA MET A 636 12.53 -22.85 3.79
C MET A 636 11.98 -24.25 4.05
N ALA A 637 12.53 -25.28 3.42
CA ALA A 637 12.18 -26.68 3.72
C ALA A 637 12.46 -27.07 5.18
N GLN A 638 13.56 -26.58 5.76
CA GLN A 638 13.90 -26.82 7.19
C GLN A 638 12.95 -26.13 8.17
N ARG A 639 12.20 -25.12 7.70
CA ARG A 639 11.22 -24.36 8.49
C ARG A 639 9.79 -24.84 8.26
N SER A 640 9.56 -25.66 7.24
CA SER A 640 8.22 -26.12 6.87
C SER A 640 7.66 -27.08 7.93
N PRO A 641 6.50 -26.77 8.52
CA PRO A 641 5.90 -27.64 9.52
C PRO A 641 5.28 -28.89 8.89
N LEU A 642 5.02 -29.91 9.71
CA LEU A 642 4.30 -31.11 9.25
C LEU A 642 2.84 -30.80 8.86
N HIS A 643 2.23 -29.86 9.58
CA HIS A 643 0.90 -29.33 9.32
C HIS A 643 0.99 -27.80 9.33
N PRO A 644 0.31 -27.08 8.41
CA PRO A 644 0.37 -25.62 8.38
C PRO A 644 -0.01 -25.01 9.74
N SER A 645 0.81 -24.10 10.27
CA SER A 645 0.49 -23.37 11.51
C SER A 645 -0.72 -22.47 11.31
N GLY A 646 -0.94 -21.94 10.10
CA GLY A 646 -2.03 -21.03 9.80
C GLY A 646 -1.85 -19.62 10.38
N PRO A 647 -2.78 -18.70 10.07
CA PRO A 647 -2.66 -17.28 10.40
C PRO A 647 -2.44 -17.01 11.90
N GLY A 648 -1.49 -16.13 12.21
CA GLY A 648 -1.21 -15.66 13.57
C GLY A 648 -0.43 -16.63 14.45
N ARG A 649 0.12 -17.70 13.86
CA ARG A 649 0.81 -18.76 14.59
C ARG A 649 2.07 -19.23 13.89
N VAL A 650 3.08 -19.58 14.68
CA VAL A 650 4.32 -20.20 14.19
C VAL A 650 4.99 -21.02 15.29
N ASP A 651 5.68 -22.11 14.92
CA ASP A 651 6.59 -22.83 15.82
C ASP A 651 7.97 -22.16 15.85
N ALA A 652 8.01 -20.95 16.42
CA ALA A 652 9.19 -20.09 16.38
C ALA A 652 10.42 -20.76 17.00
N LEU A 653 10.26 -21.44 18.14
CA LEU A 653 11.39 -22.03 18.87
C LEU A 653 12.04 -23.17 18.08
N THR A 654 11.26 -24.06 17.48
CA THR A 654 11.82 -25.15 16.67
C THR A 654 12.55 -24.60 15.45
N GLN A 655 11.97 -23.58 14.81
CA GLN A 655 12.56 -22.92 13.64
C GLN A 655 13.84 -22.14 13.98
N ILE A 656 13.89 -21.41 15.11
CA ILE A 656 15.10 -20.73 15.61
C ILE A 656 16.21 -21.75 15.85
N VAL A 657 15.91 -22.86 16.54
CA VAL A 657 16.90 -23.90 16.80
C VAL A 657 17.35 -24.57 15.50
N ASN A 658 16.48 -24.73 14.49
CA ASN A 658 16.89 -25.21 13.16
C ASN A 658 17.85 -24.21 12.50
N ALA A 659 17.56 -22.92 12.52
CA ALA A 659 18.44 -21.90 11.96
C ALA A 659 19.84 -21.93 12.59
N VAL A 660 19.93 -22.02 13.92
CA VAL A 660 21.22 -22.04 14.61
C VAL A 660 21.92 -23.41 14.50
N ALA A 661 21.23 -24.50 14.84
CA ALA A 661 21.84 -25.81 15.00
C ALA A 661 22.02 -26.59 13.69
N VAL A 662 21.31 -26.21 12.62
CA VAL A 662 21.38 -26.86 11.29
C VAL A 662 22.07 -25.95 10.29
N LYS A 663 21.53 -24.75 10.03
CA LYS A 663 22.08 -23.82 9.03
C LYS A 663 23.42 -23.25 9.49
N ASP A 664 23.47 -22.56 10.63
CA ASP A 664 24.68 -21.83 11.05
C ASP A 664 25.78 -22.74 11.59
N LEU A 665 25.42 -23.85 12.26
CA LEU A 665 26.36 -24.87 12.72
C LEU A 665 26.77 -25.87 11.61
N GLY A 666 25.99 -25.94 10.53
CA GLY A 666 26.20 -26.85 9.40
C GLY A 666 25.91 -28.32 9.70
N GLU A 667 25.11 -28.66 10.72
CA GLU A 667 24.84 -30.04 11.16
C GLU A 667 23.39 -30.47 10.83
N ALA A 668 23.21 -31.09 9.66
CA ALA A 668 21.92 -31.62 9.21
C ALA A 668 21.28 -32.61 10.20
N GLY A 669 22.08 -33.37 10.97
CA GLY A 669 21.60 -34.32 11.97
C GLY A 669 20.89 -33.67 13.16
N ASN A 670 20.94 -32.35 13.29
CA ASN A 670 20.20 -31.61 14.31
C ASN A 670 18.78 -31.24 13.88
N LEU A 671 18.38 -31.45 12.62
CA LEU A 671 17.07 -31.02 12.10
C LEU A 671 15.91 -31.63 12.89
N ALA A 672 14.93 -30.80 13.25
CA ALA A 672 13.65 -31.24 13.80
C ALA A 672 12.49 -30.62 13.02
N THR A 673 11.46 -31.42 12.72
CA THR A 673 10.26 -30.94 12.03
C THR A 673 9.43 -30.06 12.97
N PRO A 674 9.10 -28.81 12.58
CA PRO A 674 8.19 -27.97 13.33
C PRO A 674 6.80 -28.60 13.46
N ARG A 675 6.27 -28.62 14.68
CA ARG A 675 5.02 -29.33 15.06
C ARG A 675 4.30 -28.70 16.26
N ALA A 676 4.78 -27.57 16.77
CA ALA A 676 4.23 -26.91 17.94
C ALA A 676 3.92 -25.44 17.66
N PRO A 677 2.92 -25.15 16.80
CA PRO A 677 2.56 -23.78 16.47
C PRO A 677 2.08 -23.03 17.71
N THR A 678 2.58 -21.81 17.90
CA THR A 678 2.18 -20.91 18.98
C THR A 678 1.66 -19.60 18.45
N SER A 679 0.66 -19.04 19.12
CA SER A 679 0.15 -17.70 18.80
C SER A 679 1.17 -16.64 19.16
N TYR A 680 1.23 -15.58 18.36
CA TYR A 680 2.03 -14.40 18.70
C TYR A 680 1.50 -13.78 20.01
N PRO A 681 2.34 -13.53 21.03
CA PRO A 681 1.90 -12.79 22.21
C PRO A 681 1.74 -11.30 21.89
N SER A 682 0.96 -10.56 22.69
CA SER A 682 0.97 -9.10 22.62
C SER A 682 2.28 -8.51 23.15
N LEU A 683 2.61 -7.29 22.72
CA LEU A 683 3.84 -6.58 23.14
C LEU A 683 3.62 -5.48 24.17
N TRP A 684 2.41 -4.95 24.33
CA TRP A 684 2.16 -4.00 25.42
C TRP A 684 2.46 -4.67 26.78
N MET A 685 3.10 -3.91 27.67
CA MET A 685 3.69 -4.37 28.95
C MET A 685 4.86 -5.36 28.84
N ALA A 686 5.34 -5.74 27.65
CA ALA A 686 6.36 -6.79 27.53
C ALA A 686 7.65 -6.47 28.32
N GLU A 687 8.03 -5.20 28.42
CA GLU A 687 9.22 -4.75 29.16
C GLU A 687 8.99 -4.74 30.69
N ASP A 688 7.74 -4.60 31.14
CA ASP A 688 7.37 -4.64 32.56
C ASP A 688 7.28 -6.07 33.11
N LEU A 689 7.03 -7.07 32.26
CA LEU A 689 6.84 -8.46 32.70
C LEU A 689 8.16 -9.12 33.13
N GLU A 690 8.09 -9.97 34.15
CA GLU A 690 9.21 -10.83 34.58
C GLU A 690 9.62 -11.82 33.47
N PHE A 691 8.64 -12.37 32.74
CA PHE A 691 8.83 -13.25 31.58
C PHE A 691 7.74 -13.00 30.53
N VAL A 692 8.13 -13.03 29.24
CA VAL A 692 7.20 -12.69 28.14
C VAL A 692 6.77 -13.91 27.32
N GLN A 693 7.69 -14.83 27.04
CA GLN A 693 7.43 -16.00 26.21
C GLN A 693 6.45 -16.97 26.89
N TRP A 694 5.67 -17.69 26.07
CA TRP A 694 4.68 -18.66 26.58
C TRP A 694 5.29 -19.72 27.50
N ASN A 695 6.54 -20.16 27.27
CA ASN A 695 7.22 -21.16 28.10
C ASN A 695 8.23 -20.57 29.11
N LEU A 696 8.30 -19.25 29.24
CA LEU A 696 9.23 -18.55 30.14
C LEU A 696 10.71 -18.93 29.91
N ALA A 697 11.11 -19.16 28.65
CA ALA A 697 12.47 -19.61 28.35
C ALA A 697 13.56 -18.53 28.50
N VAL A 698 13.22 -17.25 28.36
CA VAL A 698 14.15 -16.12 28.51
C VAL A 698 13.44 -14.95 29.20
N ALA A 699 14.09 -14.35 30.21
CA ALA A 699 13.59 -13.19 30.95
C ALA A 699 14.17 -11.85 30.45
N ASP A 700 15.39 -11.87 29.92
CA ASP A 700 16.11 -10.67 29.46
C ASP A 700 15.60 -10.22 28.08
N PRO A 701 15.06 -8.99 27.94
CA PRO A 701 14.49 -8.49 26.69
C PRO A 701 15.47 -8.50 25.52
N PHE A 702 16.70 -8.02 25.75
CA PHE A 702 17.72 -7.96 24.70
C PHE A 702 18.12 -9.35 24.21
N SER A 703 18.37 -10.29 25.13
CA SER A 703 18.66 -11.68 24.78
C SER A 703 17.51 -12.35 24.04
N ARG A 704 16.25 -12.05 24.42
CA ARG A 704 15.05 -12.54 23.73
C ARG A 704 14.99 -12.00 22.30
N ASN A 705 15.11 -10.68 22.14
CA ASN A 705 15.02 -9.98 20.86
C ASN A 705 16.14 -10.43 19.90
N LEU A 706 17.37 -10.53 20.40
CA LEU A 706 18.49 -11.04 19.62
C LEU A 706 18.28 -12.50 19.18
N GLY A 707 17.81 -13.36 20.09
CA GLY A 707 17.49 -14.75 19.75
C GLY A 707 16.39 -14.87 18.70
N GLN A 708 15.40 -13.98 18.74
CA GLN A 708 14.35 -13.87 17.73
C GLN A 708 14.92 -13.43 16.38
N ALA A 709 15.77 -12.40 16.35
CA ALA A 709 16.38 -11.88 15.12
C ALA A 709 17.17 -12.96 14.37
N LEU A 710 17.87 -13.85 15.09
CA LEU A 710 18.53 -15.02 14.50
C LEU A 710 17.54 -16.02 13.87
N GLY A 711 16.34 -16.15 14.43
CA GLY A 711 15.26 -16.98 13.87
C GLY A 711 14.68 -16.42 12.58
N VAL A 712 14.45 -15.11 12.53
CA VAL A 712 13.86 -14.42 11.38
C VAL A 712 14.94 -13.89 10.44
N PHE A 713 15.69 -14.86 9.89
CA PHE A 713 16.68 -14.64 8.83
C PHE A 713 17.96 -13.91 9.24
N GLY A 714 18.24 -13.75 10.54
CA GLY A 714 19.58 -13.44 11.01
C GLY A 714 20.57 -14.60 10.81
N SER A 715 21.86 -14.33 11.04
CA SER A 715 22.91 -15.34 11.02
C SER A 715 23.90 -15.16 12.16
N VAL A 716 24.55 -16.24 12.57
CA VAL A 716 25.67 -16.23 13.52
C VAL A 716 26.84 -17.10 13.02
N LYS A 717 28.07 -16.64 13.24
CA LYS A 717 29.28 -17.43 12.98
C LYS A 717 29.59 -18.34 14.17
N LEU A 718 29.70 -19.65 13.96
CA LEU A 718 29.91 -20.64 15.02
C LEU A 718 31.29 -21.35 14.96
N SER A 719 32.26 -20.72 14.30
CA SER A 719 33.64 -21.21 14.19
C SER A 719 34.61 -20.10 13.81
N GLY A 720 35.90 -20.26 14.12
CA GLY A 720 36.96 -19.39 13.63
C GLY A 720 37.01 -18.01 14.31
N PRO A 721 37.74 -17.03 13.74
CA PRO A 721 37.99 -15.74 14.39
C PRO A 721 36.73 -14.91 14.63
N ASP A 722 35.69 -15.12 13.81
CA ASP A 722 34.41 -14.42 13.93
C ASP A 722 33.43 -15.12 14.88
N LEU A 723 33.82 -16.14 15.64
CA LEU A 723 32.95 -16.87 16.56
C LEU A 723 32.01 -15.95 17.37
N PHE A 724 30.70 -16.22 17.30
CA PHE A 724 29.58 -15.45 17.86
C PHE A 724 29.31 -14.07 17.26
N LYS A 725 29.96 -13.68 16.16
CA LYS A 725 29.54 -12.49 15.39
C LYS A 725 28.20 -12.80 14.71
N SER A 726 27.22 -11.93 14.90
CA SER A 726 25.88 -12.04 14.29
C SER A 726 25.58 -10.92 13.31
N SER A 727 24.57 -11.12 12.46
CA SER A 727 23.98 -10.06 11.63
C SER A 727 22.97 -9.19 12.37
N ALA A 728 22.51 -9.60 13.57
CA ALA A 728 21.53 -8.84 14.35
C ALA A 728 22.01 -7.41 14.64
N ASP A 729 21.13 -6.43 14.40
CA ASP A 729 21.41 -5.01 14.60
C ASP A 729 21.15 -4.61 16.06
N THR A 730 22.22 -4.36 16.82
CA THR A 730 22.12 -4.12 18.26
C THR A 730 21.48 -2.79 18.60
N GLU A 731 21.72 -1.75 17.80
CA GLU A 731 21.15 -0.42 18.04
C GLU A 731 19.64 -0.46 17.77
N ALA A 732 19.25 -1.08 16.66
CA ALA A 732 17.83 -1.27 16.36
C ALA A 732 17.09 -2.07 17.45
N LEU A 733 17.70 -3.12 18.02
CA LEU A 733 17.08 -3.89 19.10
C LEU A 733 16.90 -3.08 20.39
N GLU A 734 17.85 -2.19 20.72
CA GLU A 734 17.70 -1.24 21.82
C GLU A 734 16.60 -0.22 21.55
N ASP A 735 16.43 0.21 20.29
CA ASP A 735 15.36 1.11 19.88
C ASP A 735 13.98 0.47 20.03
N TYR A 736 13.84 -0.80 19.60
CA TYR A 736 12.61 -1.58 19.79
C TYR A 736 12.20 -1.66 21.26
N GLU A 737 13.14 -1.88 22.18
CA GLU A 737 12.84 -1.92 23.62
C GLU A 737 12.32 -0.58 24.13
N ARG A 738 12.91 0.54 23.69
CA ARG A 738 12.43 1.88 24.06
C ARG A 738 11.02 2.14 23.52
N TRP A 739 10.76 1.84 22.25
CA TRP A 739 9.42 2.04 21.67
C TRP A 739 8.37 1.15 22.35
N ILE A 740 8.68 -0.12 22.62
CA ILE A 740 7.75 -1.04 23.29
C ILE A 740 7.48 -0.60 24.74
N THR A 741 8.45 0.01 25.42
CA THR A 741 8.23 0.59 26.77
C THR A 741 7.14 1.67 26.76
N ASP A 742 7.08 2.49 25.70
CA ASP A 742 6.08 3.54 25.53
C ASP A 742 4.72 3.03 25.01
N LEU A 743 4.62 1.73 24.66
CA LEU A 743 3.41 1.14 24.10
C LEU A 743 2.39 0.77 25.19
N THR A 744 1.27 1.47 25.21
CA THR A 744 0.18 1.20 26.16
C THR A 744 -0.78 0.12 25.64
N PRO A 745 -1.42 -0.65 26.54
CA PRO A 745 -2.47 -1.58 26.16
C PRO A 745 -3.64 -0.86 25.46
N PRO A 746 -4.28 -1.45 24.44
CA PRO A 746 -5.39 -0.82 23.76
C PRO A 746 -6.63 -0.76 24.66
N ALA A 747 -7.14 0.46 24.89
CA ALA A 747 -8.37 0.68 25.64
C ALA A 747 -9.58 0.07 24.93
N TRP A 748 -10.61 -0.31 25.69
CA TRP A 748 -11.89 -0.69 25.10
C TRP A 748 -12.54 0.53 24.42
N PRO A 749 -12.92 0.45 23.13
CA PRO A 749 -13.44 1.61 22.40
C PRO A 749 -14.92 1.86 22.75
N GLU A 750 -15.18 2.48 23.91
CA GLU A 750 -16.54 2.78 24.40
C GLU A 750 -17.36 3.63 23.42
N ASP A 751 -16.73 4.52 22.66
CA ASP A 751 -17.40 5.36 21.65
C ASP A 751 -17.98 4.55 20.48
N LEU A 752 -17.39 3.38 20.18
CA LEU A 752 -17.81 2.51 19.08
C LEU A 752 -18.67 1.34 19.57
N LEU A 753 -18.29 0.71 20.68
CA LEU A 753 -18.90 -0.53 21.17
C LEU A 753 -19.89 -0.32 22.33
N GLY A 754 -20.03 0.92 22.79
CA GLY A 754 -20.82 1.28 23.95
C GLY A 754 -20.04 1.20 25.26
N PRO A 755 -20.54 1.88 26.31
CA PRO A 755 -19.84 1.99 27.58
C PRO A 755 -19.75 0.66 28.33
N ILE A 756 -18.75 0.53 29.18
CA ILE A 756 -18.59 -0.63 30.08
C ILE A 756 -19.70 -0.59 31.15
N ASP A 757 -20.40 -1.70 31.35
CA ASP A 757 -21.34 -1.86 32.46
C ASP A 757 -20.57 -1.98 33.77
N VAL A 758 -20.53 -0.88 34.52
CA VAL A 758 -19.80 -0.75 35.79
C VAL A 758 -20.23 -1.80 36.82
N THR A 759 -21.54 -2.06 36.96
CA THR A 759 -22.02 -3.00 37.98
C THR A 759 -21.62 -4.43 37.63
N LEU A 760 -21.73 -4.79 36.35
CA LEU A 760 -21.35 -6.10 35.87
C LEU A 760 -19.82 -6.29 35.88
N ALA A 761 -19.05 -5.25 35.57
CA ALA A 761 -17.59 -5.26 35.65
C ALA A 761 -17.08 -5.40 37.10
N GLU A 762 -17.72 -4.76 38.08
CA GLU A 762 -17.37 -4.95 39.50
C GLU A 762 -17.65 -6.39 39.98
N GLN A 763 -18.77 -6.99 39.55
CA GLN A 763 -19.03 -8.41 39.81
C GLN A 763 -17.97 -9.30 39.14
N GLY A 764 -17.58 -8.97 37.91
CA GLY A 764 -16.52 -9.64 37.17
C GLY A 764 -15.17 -9.55 37.86
N ARG A 765 -14.82 -8.38 38.39
CA ARG A 765 -13.61 -8.15 39.20
C ARG A 765 -13.59 -9.07 40.41
N ASP A 766 -14.68 -9.19 41.15
CA ASP A 766 -14.73 -10.02 42.36
C ASP A 766 -14.60 -11.52 42.02
N LEU A 767 -15.25 -11.97 40.94
CA LEU A 767 -15.07 -13.33 40.41
C LEU A 767 -13.63 -13.58 39.95
N PHE A 768 -13.03 -12.60 39.27
CA PHE A 768 -11.64 -12.65 38.82
C PHE A 768 -10.67 -12.72 40.01
N ALA A 769 -10.88 -11.91 41.03
CA ALA A 769 -10.10 -11.91 42.28
C ALA A 769 -10.13 -13.30 42.93
N ALA A 770 -11.31 -13.92 43.00
CA ALA A 770 -11.50 -15.21 43.63
C ALA A 770 -10.92 -16.39 42.83
N SER A 771 -10.94 -16.32 41.49
CA SER A 771 -10.72 -17.51 40.64
C SER A 771 -9.55 -17.41 39.66
N CYS A 772 -9.09 -16.21 39.34
CA CYS A 772 -8.15 -15.95 38.24
C CYS A 772 -6.88 -15.24 38.70
N GLU A 773 -7.02 -14.28 39.62
CA GLU A 773 -5.96 -13.36 40.05
C GLU A 773 -4.74 -14.10 40.63
N GLY A 774 -4.96 -15.22 41.33
CA GLY A 774 -3.90 -16.07 41.87
C GLY A 774 -2.94 -16.65 40.83
N CYS A 775 -3.29 -16.59 39.54
CA CYS A 775 -2.40 -16.91 38.42
C CYS A 775 -2.13 -15.72 37.51
N HIS A 776 -3.17 -15.03 37.03
CA HIS A 776 -3.03 -14.04 35.96
C HIS A 776 -2.48 -12.69 36.40
N ASN A 777 -2.44 -12.39 37.71
CA ASN A 777 -2.10 -11.04 38.21
C ASN A 777 -3.09 -9.99 37.65
N ALA A 778 -3.31 -8.90 38.38
CA ALA A 778 -4.22 -7.84 37.97
C ALA A 778 -3.87 -6.55 38.71
N PRO A 779 -4.27 -5.38 38.17
CA PRO A 779 -4.07 -4.09 38.82
C PRO A 779 -4.64 -4.06 40.25
N PRO A 780 -3.93 -3.46 41.22
CA PRO A 780 -2.53 -3.03 41.13
C PRO A 780 -1.62 -4.26 40.98
N TYR A 781 -0.64 -4.29 40.08
CA TYR A 781 0.12 -5.52 39.82
C TYR A 781 1.00 -5.95 41.00
N ARG A 782 1.08 -7.26 41.28
CA ARG A 782 2.16 -7.80 42.13
C ARG A 782 3.48 -7.76 41.37
N THR A 783 4.53 -7.26 42.01
CA THR A 783 5.87 -7.17 41.44
C THR A 783 6.88 -8.09 42.11
N THR A 784 8.01 -8.32 41.44
CA THR A 784 9.17 -9.03 42.00
C THR A 784 9.82 -8.20 43.12
N ASP A 785 10.54 -8.89 44.01
CA ASP A 785 11.39 -8.23 45.01
C ASP A 785 12.57 -7.55 44.29
N PRO A 786 12.88 -6.27 44.57
CA PRO A 786 14.04 -5.60 43.97
C PRO A 786 15.36 -6.32 44.25
N ASP A 787 15.50 -7.04 45.38
CA ASP A 787 16.71 -7.79 45.73
C ASP A 787 16.91 -9.05 44.86
N GLU A 788 15.87 -9.49 44.12
CA GLU A 788 16.01 -10.57 43.13
C GLU A 788 16.75 -10.12 41.85
N ASN A 789 16.93 -8.82 41.65
CA ASN A 789 17.57 -8.22 40.48
C ASN A 789 18.84 -7.46 40.85
N LEU A 790 19.92 -7.66 40.09
CA LEU A 790 21.20 -6.96 40.29
C LEU A 790 21.09 -5.43 40.29
N ARG A 791 20.15 -4.85 39.54
CA ARG A 791 19.92 -3.40 39.41
C ARG A 791 18.85 -2.85 40.36
N GLY A 792 18.16 -3.70 41.11
CA GLY A 792 17.04 -3.27 41.96
C GLY A 792 15.74 -2.94 41.20
N ASP A 793 15.66 -3.28 39.91
CA ASP A 793 14.43 -3.09 39.13
C ASP A 793 13.33 -4.05 39.61
N GLN A 794 12.08 -3.60 39.58
CA GLN A 794 10.90 -4.43 39.87
C GLN A 794 10.12 -4.73 38.60
N PHE A 795 9.66 -5.97 38.45
CA PHE A 795 8.89 -6.41 37.29
C PHE A 795 7.55 -6.97 37.73
N ILE A 796 6.53 -6.87 36.88
CA ILE A 796 5.24 -7.52 37.09
C ILE A 796 5.49 -9.04 37.14
N ARG A 797 5.17 -9.64 38.29
CA ARG A 797 5.40 -11.06 38.54
C ARG A 797 4.49 -11.88 37.65
N VAL A 798 5.09 -12.82 36.93
CA VAL A 798 4.42 -13.76 36.03
C VAL A 798 4.44 -15.13 36.68
N LYS A 799 3.28 -15.79 36.80
CA LYS A 799 3.25 -17.10 37.46
C LYS A 799 3.67 -18.20 36.47
N PRO A 800 4.74 -18.95 36.74
CA PRO A 800 5.02 -20.18 36.02
C PRO A 800 4.06 -21.27 36.48
N VAL A 801 3.17 -21.72 35.58
CA VAL A 801 2.27 -22.85 35.88
C VAL A 801 2.79 -24.09 35.14
N PRO A 802 3.04 -25.23 35.81
CA PRO A 802 3.52 -26.43 35.13
C PRO A 802 2.60 -26.81 33.96
N ALA A 803 3.13 -27.09 32.78
CA ALA A 803 2.29 -27.35 31.60
C ALA A 803 1.33 -28.53 31.80
N ALA A 804 1.77 -29.57 32.52
CA ALA A 804 0.93 -30.70 32.89
C ALA A 804 -0.24 -30.34 33.82
N VAL A 805 -0.09 -29.28 34.63
CA VAL A 805 -1.16 -28.76 35.51
C VAL A 805 -2.12 -27.89 34.72
N VAL A 806 -1.62 -27.07 33.79
CA VAL A 806 -2.48 -26.28 32.88
C VAL A 806 -3.32 -27.21 31.99
N GLY A 807 -2.74 -28.32 31.52
CA GLY A 807 -3.45 -29.36 30.77
C GLY A 807 -3.81 -28.96 29.32
N THR A 808 -3.31 -27.84 28.82
CA THR A 808 -3.40 -27.44 27.41
C THR A 808 -2.48 -28.31 26.54
N ASP A 809 -2.47 -28.09 25.22
CA ASP A 809 -1.58 -28.83 24.32
C ASP A 809 -0.12 -28.79 24.82
N GLY A 810 0.49 -29.96 24.93
CA GLY A 810 1.84 -30.11 25.50
C GLY A 810 2.96 -30.13 24.45
N GLU A 811 2.64 -30.07 23.16
CA GLU A 811 3.64 -30.12 22.08
C GLU A 811 4.64 -28.97 22.18
N TYR A 812 4.18 -27.77 22.53
CA TYR A 812 5.04 -26.59 22.68
C TYR A 812 6.18 -26.80 23.68
N THR A 813 5.87 -27.22 24.90
CA THR A 813 6.92 -27.50 25.90
C THR A 813 7.76 -28.72 25.53
N ARG A 814 7.17 -29.79 24.98
CA ARG A 814 7.91 -31.01 24.58
C ARG A 814 8.90 -30.75 23.45
N ALA A 815 8.52 -29.97 22.44
CA ALA A 815 9.39 -29.61 21.33
C ALA A 815 10.64 -28.87 21.81
N PHE A 816 10.50 -28.07 22.87
CA PHE A 816 11.60 -27.32 23.48
C PHE A 816 12.47 -28.18 24.42
N THR A 817 11.86 -28.94 25.33
CA THR A 817 12.59 -29.66 26.39
C THR A 817 13.09 -31.05 25.98
N GLY A 818 12.48 -31.68 24.96
CA GLY A 818 12.77 -33.05 24.56
C GLY A 818 13.86 -33.21 23.49
N ARG A 819 14.38 -32.09 22.95
CA ARG A 819 15.29 -32.10 21.79
C ARG A 819 16.77 -32.07 22.21
N TRP A 820 17.60 -32.82 21.47
CA TRP A 820 19.05 -32.86 21.63
C TRP A 820 19.74 -32.38 20.35
N ALA A 821 20.91 -31.76 20.50
CA ALA A 821 21.73 -31.27 19.40
C ALA A 821 23.20 -31.67 19.57
N LYS A 822 23.83 -32.07 18.47
CA LYS A 822 25.28 -32.16 18.34
C LYS A 822 25.88 -30.77 18.27
N THR A 823 27.01 -30.55 18.93
CA THR A 823 27.62 -29.22 19.10
C THR A 823 28.74 -28.91 18.10
N ARG A 824 29.27 -29.91 17.38
CA ARG A 824 30.34 -29.75 16.37
C ARG A 824 31.49 -28.86 16.86
N THR A 825 31.79 -27.76 16.15
CA THR A 825 32.89 -26.84 16.42
C THR A 825 32.77 -26.25 17.82
N LEU A 826 31.55 -26.07 18.33
CA LEU A 826 31.33 -25.54 19.67
C LEU A 826 31.78 -26.50 20.78
N SER A 827 32.03 -27.78 20.50
CA SER A 827 32.62 -28.66 21.53
C SER A 827 34.05 -28.27 21.88
N THR A 828 34.79 -27.73 20.90
CA THR A 828 36.17 -27.27 21.10
C THR A 828 36.24 -25.76 21.32
N GLU A 829 35.44 -24.99 20.57
CA GLU A 829 35.49 -23.53 20.55
C GLU A 829 34.74 -22.89 21.75
N ALA A 830 33.80 -23.62 22.35
CA ALA A 830 32.96 -23.15 23.46
C ALA A 830 32.84 -24.15 24.61
N ASP A 831 33.71 -25.17 24.65
CA ASP A 831 33.79 -26.21 25.68
C ASP A 831 32.44 -26.89 25.99
N LEU A 832 31.62 -27.10 24.96
CA LEU A 832 30.36 -27.84 25.11
C LEU A 832 30.58 -29.36 24.98
N PRO A 833 29.82 -30.20 25.72
CA PRO A 833 29.76 -31.62 25.41
C PRO A 833 29.37 -31.87 23.95
N SER A 834 29.82 -32.98 23.36
CA SER A 834 29.56 -33.30 21.93
C SER A 834 28.08 -33.38 21.58
N VAL A 835 27.21 -33.66 22.57
CA VAL A 835 25.75 -33.64 22.45
C VAL A 835 25.18 -33.00 23.70
N VAL A 836 24.27 -32.04 23.53
CA VAL A 836 23.60 -31.32 24.61
C VAL A 836 22.11 -31.18 24.32
N PRO A 837 21.25 -30.89 25.32
CA PRO A 837 19.88 -30.46 25.07
C PRO A 837 19.88 -29.22 24.16
N SER A 838 18.99 -29.16 23.18
CA SER A 838 18.95 -28.05 22.22
C SER A 838 18.71 -26.69 22.88
N VAL A 839 17.96 -26.65 23.98
CA VAL A 839 17.80 -25.46 24.81
C VAL A 839 19.15 -24.95 25.35
N ARG A 840 20.03 -25.85 25.79
CA ARG A 840 21.37 -25.48 26.28
C ARG A 840 22.25 -24.96 25.15
N LEU A 841 22.18 -25.58 23.96
CA LEU A 841 22.88 -25.07 22.78
C LEU A 841 22.43 -23.65 22.46
N LEU A 842 21.12 -23.41 22.36
CA LEU A 842 20.56 -22.11 22.03
C LEU A 842 20.94 -21.05 23.07
N GLN A 843 20.80 -21.35 24.35
CA GLN A 843 21.19 -20.44 25.44
C GLN A 843 22.68 -20.09 25.41
N THR A 844 23.56 -21.06 25.14
CA THR A 844 25.00 -20.80 25.03
C THR A 844 25.32 -19.91 23.83
N VAL A 845 24.70 -20.16 22.67
CA VAL A 845 24.91 -19.36 21.47
C VAL A 845 24.39 -17.95 21.69
N VAL A 846 23.11 -17.78 22.02
CA VAL A 846 22.50 -16.45 22.23
C VAL A 846 23.23 -15.67 23.32
N GLY A 847 23.50 -16.29 24.47
CA GLY A 847 24.22 -15.61 25.55
C GLY A 847 25.65 -15.20 25.16
N SER A 848 26.32 -15.96 24.29
CA SER A 848 27.66 -15.59 23.81
C SER A 848 27.62 -14.52 22.73
N VAL A 849 26.60 -14.52 21.87
CA VAL A 849 26.35 -13.45 20.91
C VAL A 849 26.03 -12.14 21.64
N VAL A 850 25.13 -12.16 22.64
CA VAL A 850 24.81 -10.99 23.47
C VAL A 850 26.06 -10.44 24.15
N ARG A 851 26.88 -11.29 24.79
CA ARG A 851 28.13 -10.84 25.41
C ARG A 851 29.12 -10.24 24.41
N LYS A 852 29.17 -10.78 23.18
CA LYS A 852 30.04 -10.25 22.13
C LYS A 852 29.52 -8.92 21.59
N ALA A 853 28.20 -8.79 21.43
CA ALA A 853 27.51 -7.58 20.99
C ALA A 853 27.66 -6.42 21.99
N LEU A 854 27.38 -6.68 23.27
CA LEU A 854 27.39 -5.65 24.32
C LEU A 854 28.78 -5.40 24.93
N GLY A 855 29.73 -6.31 24.72
CA GLY A 855 31.09 -6.19 25.25
C GLY A 855 31.13 -5.94 26.77
N ALA A 856 31.78 -4.85 27.17
CA ALA A 856 31.90 -4.47 28.58
C ALA A 856 30.57 -4.00 29.21
N GLU A 857 29.59 -3.61 28.40
CA GLU A 857 28.30 -3.09 28.86
C GLU A 857 27.29 -4.19 29.22
N ALA A 858 27.59 -5.46 28.87
CA ALA A 858 26.67 -6.58 29.07
C ALA A 858 26.12 -6.66 30.51
N GLY A 859 26.97 -6.45 31.52
CA GLY A 859 26.55 -6.49 32.92
C GLY A 859 25.62 -5.34 33.35
N ALA A 860 25.69 -4.19 32.67
CA ALA A 860 24.85 -3.02 32.96
C ALA A 860 23.51 -3.06 32.21
N LYS A 861 23.51 -3.62 31.00
CA LYS A 861 22.34 -3.67 30.11
C LYS A 861 21.45 -4.90 30.35
N MET A 862 22.03 -6.06 30.69
CA MET A 862 21.26 -7.30 30.86
C MET A 862 20.51 -7.38 32.20
N ARG A 863 19.33 -8.01 32.17
CA ARG A 863 18.56 -8.44 33.35
C ARG A 863 19.26 -9.64 34.01
N LEU A 864 20.03 -9.38 35.07
CA LEU A 864 20.80 -10.37 35.82
C LEU A 864 20.32 -10.48 37.28
N ARG A 865 20.51 -11.66 37.87
CA ARG A 865 20.34 -11.89 39.31
C ARG A 865 21.65 -11.61 40.07
N PRO A 866 21.60 -11.15 41.33
CA PRO A 866 22.79 -10.99 42.18
C PRO A 866 23.59 -12.28 42.35
N ALA A 867 24.89 -12.15 42.63
CA ALA A 867 25.79 -13.30 42.73
C ALA A 867 25.44 -14.27 43.87
N ASP A 868 24.86 -13.78 44.95
CA ASP A 868 24.40 -14.51 46.13
C ASP A 868 22.97 -15.06 46.01
N HIS A 869 22.28 -14.77 44.90
CA HIS A 869 20.98 -15.36 44.62
C HIS A 869 21.08 -16.90 44.52
N SER A 870 20.08 -17.61 45.06
CA SER A 870 20.07 -19.08 45.12
C SER A 870 20.24 -19.76 43.75
N ASP A 871 19.71 -19.17 42.68
CA ASP A 871 19.91 -19.63 41.31
C ASP A 871 21.35 -19.48 40.79
N CYS A 872 22.13 -18.55 41.32
CA CYS A 872 23.51 -18.27 40.91
C CYS A 872 24.55 -19.06 41.71
N ALA A 873 24.13 -19.82 42.73
CA ALA A 873 25.02 -20.59 43.58
C ALA A 873 25.84 -21.63 42.78
N VAL A 874 27.17 -21.63 43.00
CA VAL A 874 28.15 -22.45 42.29
C VAL A 874 28.56 -23.65 43.16
N THR A 875 28.68 -24.84 42.58
CA THR A 875 29.22 -26.03 43.28
C THR A 875 30.75 -25.99 43.44
N GLU A 876 31.49 -25.26 42.60
CA GLU A 876 32.93 -24.96 42.74
C GLU A 876 33.30 -23.61 42.06
N GLY A 877 33.58 -22.55 42.84
CA GLY A 877 34.07 -21.26 42.31
C GLY A 877 33.55 -20.00 43.03
N THR A 878 34.04 -18.81 42.65
CA THR A 878 33.54 -17.52 43.14
C THR A 878 32.15 -17.25 42.57
N PRO A 879 31.13 -16.95 43.40
CA PRO A 879 29.80 -16.57 42.93
C PRO A 879 29.84 -15.37 41.98
N ARG A 880 29.01 -15.39 40.94
CA ARG A 880 28.91 -14.31 39.94
C ARG A 880 27.44 -14.04 39.60
N PRO A 881 27.06 -12.81 39.23
CA PRO A 881 25.73 -12.54 38.72
C PRO A 881 25.40 -13.47 37.55
N CYS A 882 24.16 -13.93 37.48
CA CYS A 882 23.74 -14.92 36.49
C CYS A 882 22.40 -14.55 35.84
N ALA A 883 22.14 -15.08 34.65
CA ALA A 883 20.85 -14.92 33.99
C ALA A 883 19.74 -15.71 34.71
N TYR A 884 18.50 -15.30 34.53
CA TYR A 884 17.33 -15.99 35.06
C TYR A 884 17.25 -17.42 34.49
N LYS A 885 17.09 -18.41 35.37
CA LYS A 885 16.87 -19.79 34.92
C LYS A 885 15.43 -19.96 34.45
N PRO A 886 15.18 -20.65 33.31
CA PRO A 886 13.83 -20.97 32.89
C PRO A 886 13.13 -21.81 33.97
N PRO A 887 11.95 -21.40 34.46
CA PRO A 887 11.16 -22.20 35.39
C PRO A 887 10.91 -23.60 34.84
N MET A 888 11.21 -24.63 35.63
CA MET A 888 11.08 -26.04 35.24
C MET A 888 11.79 -26.35 33.90
N LEU A 889 12.92 -25.69 33.61
CA LEU A 889 13.67 -25.83 32.35
C LEU A 889 12.84 -25.50 31.09
N GLY A 890 11.82 -24.65 31.20
CA GLY A 890 10.92 -24.29 30.10
C GLY A 890 9.72 -25.24 29.95
N ALA A 891 9.42 -26.05 30.97
CA ALA A 891 8.23 -26.92 31.03
C ALA A 891 7.02 -26.27 31.74
N ALA A 892 7.09 -24.96 32.01
CA ALA A 892 5.98 -24.18 32.54
C ALA A 892 5.32 -23.35 31.41
N LEU A 893 4.08 -22.93 31.63
CA LEU A 893 3.36 -22.00 30.78
C LEU A 893 3.10 -20.68 31.53
N LYS A 894 3.13 -19.59 30.77
CA LYS A 894 2.89 -18.23 31.24
C LYS A 894 1.42 -18.04 31.64
N ALA A 895 1.18 -17.64 32.89
CA ALA A 895 -0.03 -16.94 33.30
C ALA A 895 0.35 -15.50 33.67
N GLY A 896 0.01 -14.55 32.79
CA GLY A 896 0.31 -13.13 32.96
C GLY A 896 -0.95 -12.26 32.85
N PRO A 897 -0.80 -10.94 33.03
CA PRO A 897 -1.90 -9.99 32.97
C PRO A 897 -2.72 -10.08 31.68
N LEU A 898 -4.00 -9.73 31.78
CA LEU A 898 -4.98 -9.85 30.70
C LEU A 898 -5.54 -8.49 30.24
N VAL A 899 -4.87 -7.37 30.53
CA VAL A 899 -5.26 -6.07 29.96
C VAL A 899 -5.06 -6.08 28.43
N GLY A 900 -6.01 -5.51 27.70
CA GLY A 900 -6.03 -5.52 26.23
C GLY A 900 -6.38 -6.88 25.59
N ILE A 901 -6.78 -7.89 26.39
CA ILE A 901 -7.06 -9.27 25.91
C ILE A 901 -8.17 -9.33 24.84
N TRP A 902 -9.03 -8.31 24.76
CA TRP A 902 -10.07 -8.23 23.76
C TRP A 902 -9.52 -8.17 22.32
N ALA A 903 -8.29 -7.70 22.12
CA ALA A 903 -7.65 -7.55 20.82
C ALA A 903 -6.71 -8.70 20.41
N THR A 904 -6.58 -9.77 21.22
CA THR A 904 -5.50 -10.77 21.08
C THR A 904 -5.95 -12.19 20.73
N GLY A 905 -7.24 -12.39 20.45
CA GLY A 905 -7.72 -13.70 20.03
C GLY A 905 -7.09 -14.21 18.71
N PRO A 906 -7.14 -15.52 18.44
CA PRO A 906 -7.63 -16.59 19.32
C PRO A 906 -6.71 -16.86 20.53
N TYR A 907 -7.27 -17.48 21.57
CA TYR A 907 -6.67 -17.62 22.89
C TYR A 907 -5.99 -18.96 23.14
N LEU A 908 -5.31 -19.04 24.29
CA LEU A 908 -4.29 -20.03 24.66
C LEU A 908 -2.99 -19.85 23.87
N HIS A 909 -1.91 -20.49 24.33
CA HIS A 909 -0.58 -20.36 23.75
C HIS A 909 -0.49 -20.80 22.26
N ASN A 910 -1.45 -21.56 21.77
CA ASN A 910 -1.51 -22.10 20.40
C ASN A 910 -2.71 -21.58 19.59
N GLY A 911 -3.44 -20.57 20.11
CA GLY A 911 -4.60 -19.97 19.43
C GLY A 911 -5.76 -20.95 19.18
N SER A 912 -5.94 -21.95 20.03
CA SER A 912 -6.91 -23.04 19.81
C SER A 912 -8.32 -22.77 20.34
N VAL A 913 -8.56 -21.63 20.98
CA VAL A 913 -9.87 -21.26 21.53
C VAL A 913 -10.27 -19.86 21.07
N ARG A 914 -11.33 -19.75 20.28
CA ARG A 914 -11.67 -18.51 19.56
C ARG A 914 -12.04 -17.31 20.45
N THR A 915 -12.74 -17.55 21.56
CA THR A 915 -13.34 -16.49 22.40
C THR A 915 -13.01 -16.68 23.87
N VAL A 916 -12.85 -15.61 24.65
CA VAL A 916 -12.68 -15.67 26.12
C VAL A 916 -13.82 -16.46 26.76
N TYR A 917 -15.06 -16.27 26.30
CA TYR A 917 -16.22 -17.05 26.75
C TYR A 917 -15.97 -18.57 26.72
N GLN A 918 -15.28 -19.07 25.69
CA GLN A 918 -14.94 -20.49 25.53
C GLN A 918 -13.74 -20.89 26.42
N VAL A 919 -12.77 -20.00 26.64
CA VAL A 919 -11.63 -20.26 27.54
C VAL A 919 -12.12 -20.57 28.95
N ILE A 920 -13.07 -19.77 29.47
CA ILE A 920 -13.69 -19.95 30.79
C ILE A 920 -14.89 -20.93 30.77
N SER A 921 -15.08 -21.67 29.69
CA SER A 921 -16.06 -22.76 29.59
C SER A 921 -15.39 -24.13 29.69
N PRO A 922 -16.14 -25.18 30.09
CA PRO A 922 -15.65 -26.55 30.07
C PRO A 922 -15.06 -26.93 28.69
N PRO A 923 -13.89 -27.60 28.62
CA PRO A 923 -13.20 -27.88 27.37
C PRO A 923 -14.04 -28.65 26.33
N ASP A 924 -14.92 -29.54 26.78
CA ASP A 924 -15.84 -30.33 25.95
C ASP A 924 -16.96 -29.50 25.29
N THR A 925 -17.14 -28.25 25.72
CA THR A 925 -18.10 -27.30 25.12
C THR A 925 -17.46 -26.32 24.14
N ARG A 926 -16.13 -26.37 23.97
CA ARG A 926 -15.38 -25.49 23.05
C ARG A 926 -15.55 -25.98 21.60
N GLU A 927 -15.47 -25.05 20.66
CA GLU A 927 -15.53 -25.35 19.22
C GLU A 927 -14.33 -26.24 18.84
N PRO A 928 -14.56 -27.45 18.29
CA PRO A 928 -13.46 -28.33 17.82
C PRO A 928 -12.91 -27.88 16.46
N VAL A 929 -13.69 -27.09 15.73
CA VAL A 929 -13.37 -26.57 14.40
C VAL A 929 -13.93 -25.16 14.27
N PHE A 930 -13.14 -24.23 13.79
CA PHE A 930 -13.54 -22.86 13.48
C PHE A 930 -12.68 -22.29 12.35
N PHE A 931 -13.09 -21.17 11.78
CA PHE A 931 -12.35 -20.45 10.74
C PHE A 931 -11.59 -19.26 11.34
N VAL A 932 -10.35 -19.07 10.88
CA VAL A 932 -9.44 -17.97 11.25
C VAL A 932 -9.17 -17.10 10.03
N GLY A 933 -9.07 -15.78 10.25
CA GLY A 933 -8.75 -14.78 9.21
C GLY A 933 -9.66 -13.56 9.29
N ASP A 934 -10.91 -13.74 9.74
CA ASP A 934 -11.85 -12.64 9.95
C ASP A 934 -11.47 -11.88 11.22
N ARG A 935 -11.01 -10.63 11.06
CA ARG A 935 -10.56 -9.76 12.15
C ARG A 935 -11.67 -8.91 12.76
N ARG A 936 -12.94 -9.15 12.42
CA ARG A 936 -14.08 -8.46 13.06
C ARG A 936 -14.30 -8.97 14.48
N LEU A 937 -14.44 -8.04 15.43
CA LEU A 937 -14.57 -8.35 16.84
C LEU A 937 -15.96 -8.92 17.18
N ASP A 938 -15.98 -10.09 17.82
CA ASP A 938 -17.13 -10.60 18.56
C ASP A 938 -17.12 -9.97 19.96
N ALA A 939 -17.62 -8.74 20.06
CA ALA A 939 -17.59 -7.95 21.30
C ALA A 939 -18.34 -8.62 22.46
N LYS A 940 -19.33 -9.47 22.16
CA LYS A 940 -20.15 -10.14 23.18
C LYS A 940 -19.41 -11.31 23.83
N ARG A 941 -18.74 -12.16 23.04
CA ARG A 941 -18.01 -13.32 23.57
C ARG A 941 -16.53 -13.04 23.79
N MET A 942 -16.06 -11.86 23.37
CA MET A 942 -14.69 -11.36 23.37
C MET A 942 -13.75 -12.29 22.61
N GLY A 943 -13.51 -11.96 21.35
CA GLY A 943 -12.68 -12.69 20.41
C GLY A 943 -13.00 -12.26 18.99
N PHE A 944 -12.62 -13.05 17.98
CA PHE A 944 -12.88 -12.70 16.58
C PHE A 944 -13.99 -13.56 15.95
N ALA A 945 -14.62 -13.01 14.92
CA ALA A 945 -15.63 -13.70 14.14
C ALA A 945 -15.07 -14.98 13.49
N SER A 946 -15.96 -15.95 13.27
CA SER A 946 -15.61 -17.19 12.57
C SER A 946 -16.43 -17.33 11.29
N THR A 947 -15.88 -16.80 10.21
CA THR A 947 -16.56 -16.74 8.92
C THR A 947 -15.90 -17.71 7.96
N LYS A 948 -16.69 -18.62 7.39
CA LYS A 948 -16.23 -19.49 6.32
C LYS A 948 -16.25 -18.72 5.00
N THR A 949 -15.07 -18.45 4.45
CA THR A 949 -14.85 -17.95 3.09
C THR A 949 -13.98 -18.95 2.32
N ASP A 950 -13.80 -18.76 1.01
CA ASP A 950 -13.01 -19.68 0.18
C ASP A 950 -11.53 -19.72 0.61
N ASP A 951 -11.00 -18.60 1.10
CA ASP A 951 -9.61 -18.46 1.57
C ASP A 951 -9.47 -18.58 3.11
N ALA A 952 -10.54 -18.87 3.84
CA ALA A 952 -10.48 -18.95 5.30
C ALA A 952 -9.70 -20.18 5.78
N TYR A 953 -8.78 -19.97 6.73
CA TYR A 953 -8.06 -21.08 7.35
C TYR A 953 -8.98 -21.86 8.30
N ARG A 954 -9.27 -23.12 7.96
CA ARG A 954 -10.04 -24.04 8.81
C ARG A 954 -9.14 -24.58 9.92
N PHE A 955 -9.29 -24.06 11.12
CA PHE A 955 -8.64 -24.56 12.33
C PHE A 955 -9.31 -25.86 12.79
N ASP A 956 -8.50 -26.88 13.06
CA ASP A 956 -8.95 -28.18 13.58
C ASP A 956 -8.13 -28.56 14.81
N THR A 957 -8.81 -28.74 15.95
CA THR A 957 -8.17 -28.99 17.25
C THR A 957 -7.71 -30.44 17.43
N SER A 958 -8.05 -31.34 16.50
CA SER A 958 -7.56 -32.72 16.49
C SER A 958 -6.15 -32.88 15.91
N ILE A 959 -5.65 -31.86 15.22
CA ILE A 959 -4.30 -31.84 14.66
C ILE A 959 -3.27 -31.70 15.81
N PRO A 960 -2.17 -32.47 15.82
CA PRO A 960 -1.13 -32.33 16.84
C PRO A 960 -0.62 -30.88 16.95
N GLY A 961 -0.57 -30.36 18.18
CA GLY A 961 -0.21 -28.96 18.46
C GLY A 961 -1.39 -27.99 18.50
N ASN A 962 -2.57 -28.38 18.01
CA ASN A 962 -3.79 -27.56 17.99
C ASN A 962 -4.77 -27.87 19.12
N GLY A 963 -4.40 -28.70 20.11
CA GLY A 963 -5.32 -29.11 21.17
C GLY A 963 -5.90 -27.93 21.95
N ASN A 964 -7.22 -27.92 22.10
CA ASN A 964 -7.99 -26.87 22.80
C ASN A 964 -8.39 -27.27 24.24
N GLY A 965 -7.72 -28.29 24.81
CA GLY A 965 -7.98 -28.80 26.16
C GLY A 965 -7.43 -27.91 27.29
N GLY A 966 -7.63 -28.34 28.53
CA GLY A 966 -7.03 -27.71 29.71
C GLY A 966 -7.57 -26.33 30.06
N HIS A 967 -6.81 -25.63 30.91
CA HIS A 967 -7.18 -24.36 31.54
C HIS A 967 -8.48 -24.49 32.36
N VAL A 968 -8.50 -25.46 33.28
CA VAL A 968 -9.62 -25.75 34.18
C VAL A 968 -9.13 -25.62 35.62
N PHE A 969 -9.43 -24.48 36.24
CA PHE A 969 -8.99 -24.14 37.61
C PHE A 969 -10.16 -23.85 38.56
N TRP A 970 -11.36 -24.31 38.20
CA TRP A 970 -12.58 -24.18 38.99
C TRP A 970 -13.09 -25.56 39.42
N ASP A 971 -13.65 -25.63 40.63
CA ASP A 971 -14.33 -26.84 41.11
C ASP A 971 -15.73 -27.00 40.50
N THR A 972 -16.41 -25.88 40.26
CA THR A 972 -17.73 -25.81 39.61
C THR A 972 -17.66 -24.90 38.39
N PRO A 973 -18.16 -25.32 37.21
CA PRO A 973 -18.16 -24.47 36.02
C PRO A 973 -18.94 -23.17 36.23
N PHE A 974 -18.39 -22.05 35.74
CA PHE A 974 -19.09 -20.77 35.74
C PHE A 974 -20.42 -20.86 34.97
N THR A 975 -21.45 -20.21 35.51
CA THR A 975 -22.72 -19.94 34.85
C THR A 975 -22.55 -18.96 33.68
N HIS A 976 -23.58 -18.79 32.85
CA HIS A 976 -23.53 -17.81 31.76
C HIS A 976 -23.28 -16.39 32.28
N ASP A 977 -24.00 -15.99 33.33
CA ASP A 977 -23.96 -14.63 33.86
C ASP A 977 -22.59 -14.32 34.49
N GLU A 978 -22.00 -15.28 35.22
CA GLU A 978 -20.63 -15.14 35.77
C GLU A 978 -19.59 -14.99 34.66
N LYS A 979 -19.73 -15.72 33.54
CA LYS A 979 -18.84 -15.57 32.39
C LYS A 979 -18.95 -14.18 31.76
N MET A 980 -20.17 -13.68 31.60
CA MET A 980 -20.41 -12.35 31.07
C MET A 980 -19.86 -11.26 32.00
N ALA A 981 -19.98 -11.44 33.32
CA ALA A 981 -19.37 -10.55 34.31
C ALA A 981 -17.84 -10.49 34.17
N ILE A 982 -17.18 -11.65 34.10
CA ILE A 982 -15.72 -11.73 33.89
C ILE A 982 -15.32 -11.06 32.56
N ILE A 983 -16.07 -11.29 31.48
CA ILE A 983 -15.83 -10.64 30.18
C ILE A 983 -15.96 -9.13 30.27
N GLU A 984 -16.98 -8.62 30.99
CA GLU A 984 -17.18 -7.19 31.17
C GLU A 984 -16.01 -6.54 31.92
N TYR A 985 -15.50 -7.20 32.97
CA TYR A 985 -14.29 -6.77 33.69
C TYR A 985 -13.05 -6.75 32.77
N LEU A 986 -12.89 -7.76 31.90
CA LEU A 986 -11.74 -7.87 31.01
C LEU A 986 -11.72 -6.82 29.88
N LYS A 987 -12.78 -6.03 29.70
CA LYS A 987 -12.76 -4.88 28.78
C LYS A 987 -11.76 -3.82 29.24
N ASP A 988 -11.69 -3.55 30.55
CA ASP A 988 -10.75 -2.58 31.13
C ASP A 988 -10.42 -2.91 32.60
N PRO A 989 -9.51 -3.87 32.86
CA PRO A 989 -9.11 -4.21 34.22
C PRO A 989 -8.50 -3.05 35.04
N ASP A 990 -7.86 -2.07 34.39
CA ASP A 990 -7.20 -0.95 35.07
C ASP A 990 -8.22 0.00 35.71
N ARG A 991 -9.41 0.15 35.09
CA ARG A 991 -10.53 0.93 35.64
C ARG A 991 -11.18 0.28 36.88
N PHE A 992 -11.01 -1.03 37.09
CA PHE A 992 -11.62 -1.80 38.18
C PHE A 992 -10.58 -2.56 39.02
N PRO A 993 -9.66 -1.88 39.71
CA PRO A 993 -8.54 -2.54 40.41
C PRO A 993 -9.03 -3.48 41.52
N ILE A 994 -8.26 -4.55 41.75
CA ILE A 994 -8.49 -5.55 42.80
C ILE A 994 -8.22 -4.92 44.18
N ASP A 995 -9.18 -5.04 45.10
CA ASP A 995 -9.00 -4.64 46.50
C ASP A 995 -8.20 -5.72 47.24
N ARG A 996 -6.95 -5.40 47.60
CA ARG A 996 -6.09 -6.25 48.43
C ARG A 996 -6.00 -5.63 49.82
N GLN A 997 -6.80 -6.13 50.76
CA GLN A 997 -6.67 -5.79 52.18
C GLN A 997 -5.47 -6.47 52.85
#